data_AF-A0A553PAT1-F1
#
_entry.id   AF-A0A553PAT1-F1
#
_cell.length_a   1.000
_cell.length_b   1.000
_cell.length_c   1.000
_cell.angle_alpha   90.00
_cell.angle_beta   90.00
_cell.angle_gamma   90.00
#
_symmetry.space_group_name_H-M   'P 1'
#
loop_
_entity.id
_entity.type
_entity.pdbx_description
1 polymer ?
#
loop_
_entity_poly.entity_id
_entity_poly.type
_entity_poly.pdbx_seq_one_letter_code
_entity_poly.pdbx_strand_id
1 'polypeptide(L)'
;MRLIVSLSALLAIFGSIEAFVDPHCDGKQVVVHLFEWKWTDVALECERFLAPAGYCGVQISPPHEHVFLPEDNCPWWQRYQLVSYQLESRSGTRDQFVDMVHRCNAVGVRIFADVILNHAAGMGRKGPGFAGTDFDTTDDKHDFPGIPYSDENFTPRELCPSDSGSVDNYSVEDNVRNCYLVGLSDLYGAQEYVQQKQADYLNDMIDIGVAGFRVDAAKHMWAEDIAAIQALLKPLNVEQGFKAGSQPFFMHEVIDRDDGVVRVQEYYDLGIVTEFRYSQKMAWASTGDWGQFGGLYDPGWGMSDPEHAFVFVDNHDNQRGHGGSGDVVTFKDGKLYAYAVSAMLASEYGFTRVMSSYDFDNSDQGPPSLDDFVTSDVTINEDGSCGGGWVCEHRWNAIAKMVQFRNAVAGAPQENFWSEGDSMGLSRTGKGFFAMSQRSGFTASVQTGLPGGDYCNIIDSCASSVTVQSDGTADISINNDDGVLAICVGCKGDEIVPGPTSAPGETTTKTTITTMITFDTTTTATSQDTTLPDTDTTIEFSTPPAATECCTTINVQTDSSPDDSIKDVFGEYSFTGVSEDGYPIYRIDGDGLNYLYFINDFSHHFKGWIIGEDSTSDVGKISREGDEHCIEGKSDEWYYVMANELVPVDSITVDCVGGPNPTNPGTDDTTTKTTPGSSGECCDGIFFGSTGGIGDDLPAIQGNYLMSEVGDTGRLVYEHESGQYFLYYHDDPAFHFKGWLISIDPTSNDWIALNEGVAECAQDLSSGWEFFMENQWVQDSSVTVDCIAALSDLLLI
;
A
#
# COMPACT_ATOMS: atom_id res chain seq x y z
N MET A 1 14.26 -71.20 18.89
CA MET A 1 14.25 -71.19 17.41
C MET A 1 13.08 -70.30 16.99
N ARG A 2 13.36 -69.22 16.24
CA ARG A 2 12.46 -68.11 15.82
C ARG A 2 12.18 -67.09 16.95
N LEU A 3 12.88 -65.96 17.09
CA LEU A 3 13.46 -64.95 16.18
C LEU A 3 12.40 -64.04 15.51
N ILE A 4 12.46 -62.74 15.90
CA ILE A 4 12.06 -61.52 15.18
C ILE A 4 10.58 -61.36 14.84
N VAL A 5 9.84 -60.56 15.64
CA VAL A 5 8.99 -59.43 15.19
C VAL A 5 8.76 -58.56 16.45
N SER A 6 9.25 -57.32 16.44
CA SER A 6 8.80 -56.16 17.25
C SER A 6 9.96 -55.20 17.49
N LEU A 7 10.51 -54.67 16.40
CA LEU A 7 11.37 -53.49 16.41
C LEU A 7 11.31 -52.83 15.02
N SER A 8 10.10 -52.46 14.57
CA SER A 8 9.91 -51.76 13.29
C SER A 8 8.71 -50.80 13.27
N ALA A 9 8.17 -50.40 14.42
CA ALA A 9 7.03 -49.48 14.50
C ALA A 9 7.32 -48.22 15.35
N LEU A 10 8.60 -47.86 15.50
CA LEU A 10 9.02 -46.67 16.26
C LEU A 10 10.08 -45.85 15.50
N LEU A 11 9.96 -45.80 14.16
CA LEU A 11 10.86 -45.02 13.29
C LEU A 11 10.11 -44.47 12.06
N ALA A 12 8.86 -44.03 12.23
CA ALA A 12 8.06 -43.41 11.17
C ALA A 12 7.08 -42.35 11.73
N ILE A 13 7.50 -41.59 12.76
CA ILE A 13 6.76 -40.42 13.27
C ILE A 13 7.78 -39.31 13.61
N PHE A 14 8.61 -38.95 12.63
CA PHE A 14 9.45 -37.75 12.61
C PHE A 14 9.51 -37.24 11.15
N GLY A 15 8.35 -37.02 10.56
CA GLY A 15 8.24 -36.59 9.15
C GLY A 15 6.91 -35.93 8.87
N SER A 16 6.47 -35.05 9.77
CA SER A 16 5.15 -34.41 9.67
C SER A 16 5.15 -33.01 10.31
N ILE A 17 6.13 -32.19 9.90
CA ILE A 17 6.13 -30.72 10.09
C ILE A 17 6.51 -29.99 8.77
N GLU A 18 7.01 -30.67 7.72
CA GLU A 18 7.45 -30.03 6.46
C GLU A 18 6.33 -29.77 5.43
N ALA A 19 5.06 -29.64 5.84
CA ALA A 19 4.00 -29.35 4.88
C ALA A 19 4.06 -27.86 4.49
N PHE A 20 4.09 -27.56 3.20
CA PHE A 20 3.87 -26.22 2.62
C PHE A 20 4.93 -25.11 2.83
N VAL A 21 6.08 -25.37 3.48
CA VAL A 21 7.14 -24.36 3.73
C VAL A 21 8.39 -24.46 2.83
N ASP A 22 8.52 -25.49 1.98
CA ASP A 22 9.65 -25.60 1.04
C ASP A 22 9.35 -24.85 -0.27
N PRO A 23 10.12 -23.81 -0.65
CA PRO A 23 9.92 -23.07 -1.90
C PRO A 23 10.39 -23.82 -3.15
N HIS A 24 11.02 -24.99 -3.03
CA HIS A 24 11.53 -25.83 -4.13
C HIS A 24 12.57 -25.14 -5.01
N CYS A 25 13.45 -24.35 -4.40
CA CYS A 25 14.39 -23.46 -5.07
C CYS A 25 15.88 -23.84 -4.89
N ASP A 26 16.18 -25.10 -4.53
CA ASP A 26 17.54 -25.61 -4.35
C ASP A 26 18.43 -24.74 -3.43
N GLY A 27 17.83 -24.21 -2.37
CA GLY A 27 18.50 -23.38 -1.37
C GLY A 27 18.63 -21.90 -1.73
N LYS A 28 18.16 -21.45 -2.90
CA LYS A 28 18.03 -20.00 -3.17
C LYS A 28 16.99 -19.39 -2.23
N GLN A 29 17.22 -18.15 -1.78
CA GLN A 29 16.50 -17.56 -0.64
C GLN A 29 15.67 -16.29 -0.98
N VAL A 30 15.66 -15.88 -2.25
CA VAL A 30 15.05 -14.61 -2.67
C VAL A 30 14.04 -14.83 -3.80
N VAL A 31 12.81 -14.38 -3.59
CA VAL A 31 11.83 -14.21 -4.66
C VAL A 31 11.68 -12.74 -5.03
N VAL A 32 11.21 -12.46 -6.24
CA VAL A 32 10.86 -11.11 -6.68
C VAL A 32 9.35 -11.03 -6.93
N HIS A 33 8.69 -9.95 -6.53
CA HIS A 33 7.33 -9.66 -6.98
C HIS A 33 7.39 -8.83 -8.25
N LEU A 34 7.14 -9.44 -9.42
CA LEU A 34 7.03 -8.71 -10.68
C LEU A 34 5.59 -8.19 -10.83
N PHE A 35 5.27 -7.14 -10.06
CA PHE A 35 3.92 -6.65 -9.88
C PHE A 35 3.34 -6.08 -11.19
N GLU A 36 2.20 -6.61 -11.61
CA GLU A 36 1.47 -6.29 -12.84
C GLU A 36 2.18 -6.64 -14.16
N TRP A 37 3.30 -7.36 -14.13
CA TRP A 37 3.99 -7.75 -15.36
C TRP A 37 3.17 -8.73 -16.19
N LYS A 38 3.28 -8.64 -17.52
CA LYS A 38 2.69 -9.62 -18.43
C LYS A 38 3.42 -10.96 -18.37
N TRP A 39 2.69 -12.04 -18.62
CA TRP A 39 3.25 -13.40 -18.63
C TRP A 39 4.44 -13.54 -19.59
N THR A 40 4.35 -12.89 -20.76
CA THR A 40 5.42 -12.89 -21.75
C THR A 40 6.69 -12.21 -21.27
N ASP A 41 6.56 -11.13 -20.50
CA ASP A 41 7.70 -10.39 -19.95
C ASP A 41 8.33 -11.15 -18.78
N VAL A 42 7.52 -11.74 -17.90
CA VAL A 42 8.01 -12.62 -16.82
C VAL A 42 8.80 -13.80 -17.40
N ALA A 43 8.31 -14.45 -18.45
CA ALA A 43 8.99 -15.57 -19.09
C ALA A 43 10.37 -15.18 -19.63
N LEU A 44 10.47 -14.01 -20.29
CA LEU A 44 11.74 -13.46 -20.78
C LEU A 44 12.66 -13.08 -19.63
N GLU A 45 12.12 -12.51 -18.55
CA GLU A 45 12.86 -12.07 -17.37
C GLU A 45 13.47 -13.24 -16.61
N CYS A 46 12.74 -14.36 -16.47
CA CYS A 46 13.24 -15.62 -15.93
C CYS A 46 14.51 -16.09 -16.62
N GLU A 47 14.48 -16.13 -17.95
CA GLU A 47 15.60 -16.61 -18.79
C GLU A 47 16.76 -15.60 -18.80
N ARG A 48 16.46 -14.33 -19.09
CA ARG A 48 17.49 -13.33 -19.36
C ARG A 48 18.15 -12.79 -18.11
N PHE A 49 17.50 -12.80 -16.95
CA PHE A 49 18.03 -12.11 -15.77
C PHE A 49 17.86 -12.87 -14.47
N LEU A 50 16.66 -13.34 -14.13
CA LEU A 50 16.42 -13.91 -12.80
C LEU A 50 17.21 -15.19 -12.54
N ALA A 51 17.28 -16.10 -13.53
CA ALA A 51 18.07 -17.31 -13.40
C ALA A 51 19.58 -16.99 -13.28
N PRO A 52 20.19 -16.16 -14.15
CA PRO A 52 21.59 -15.71 -13.98
C PRO A 52 21.87 -14.96 -12.67
N ALA A 53 20.95 -14.12 -12.19
CA ALA A 53 21.09 -13.36 -10.94
C ALA A 53 20.93 -14.24 -9.69
N GLY A 54 20.30 -15.41 -9.83
CA GLY A 54 20.16 -16.38 -8.75
C GLY A 54 18.86 -16.25 -7.94
N TYR A 55 17.82 -15.61 -8.48
CA TYR A 55 16.50 -15.62 -7.84
C TYR A 55 15.92 -17.03 -7.76
N CYS A 56 15.24 -17.32 -6.66
CA CYS A 56 14.47 -18.54 -6.43
C CYS A 56 13.27 -18.59 -7.38
N GLY A 57 12.52 -17.50 -7.45
CA GLY A 57 11.27 -17.46 -8.19
C GLY A 57 10.65 -16.08 -8.25
N VAL A 58 9.46 -16.04 -8.83
CA VAL A 58 8.65 -14.84 -9.06
C VAL A 58 7.31 -15.02 -8.38
N GLN A 59 6.92 -14.05 -7.53
CA GLN A 59 5.52 -13.81 -7.22
C GLN A 59 4.90 -13.04 -8.39
N ILE A 60 3.84 -13.59 -8.97
CA ILE A 60 3.06 -12.93 -10.03
C ILE A 60 1.77 -12.36 -9.46
N SER A 61 1.26 -11.28 -10.04
CA SER A 61 -0.09 -10.75 -9.72
C SER A 61 -1.20 -11.76 -9.99
N PRO A 62 -2.41 -11.58 -9.44
CA PRO A 62 -3.46 -12.60 -9.51
C PRO A 62 -3.80 -13.03 -10.94
N PRO A 63 -3.68 -14.34 -11.29
CA PRO A 63 -3.81 -14.79 -12.67
C PRO A 63 -5.24 -15.12 -13.09
N HIS A 64 -6.18 -15.10 -12.15
CA HIS A 64 -7.59 -15.38 -12.38
C HIS A 64 -8.30 -14.21 -13.09
N GLU A 65 -9.51 -14.44 -13.59
CA GLU A 65 -10.34 -13.39 -14.20
C GLU A 65 -10.94 -12.50 -13.12
N HIS A 66 -10.70 -11.22 -13.26
CA HIS A 66 -11.09 -10.19 -12.31
C HIS A 66 -12.08 -9.19 -12.93
N VAL A 67 -12.60 -8.27 -12.13
CA VAL A 67 -13.43 -7.16 -12.62
C VAL A 67 -12.63 -6.30 -13.62
N PHE A 68 -13.33 -5.69 -14.58
CA PHE A 68 -12.74 -4.75 -15.53
C PHE A 68 -13.33 -3.37 -15.32
N LEU A 69 -12.50 -2.41 -14.91
CA LEU A 69 -12.92 -1.06 -14.49
C LEU A 69 -12.27 0.02 -15.35
N PRO A 70 -12.62 0.12 -16.65
CA PRO A 70 -12.11 1.17 -17.52
C PRO A 70 -12.57 2.58 -17.09
N GLU A 71 -13.72 2.70 -16.43
CA GLU A 71 -14.25 3.93 -15.84
C GLU A 71 -13.33 4.48 -14.73
N ASP A 72 -12.67 3.59 -13.99
CA ASP A 72 -11.73 3.92 -12.92
C ASP A 72 -10.27 3.96 -13.43
N ASN A 73 -10.07 4.08 -14.76
CA ASN A 73 -8.76 4.06 -15.40
C ASN A 73 -7.96 2.76 -15.13
N CYS A 74 -8.66 1.62 -15.01
CA CYS A 74 -8.08 0.29 -14.80
C CYS A 74 -7.08 0.24 -13.62
N PRO A 75 -7.54 0.46 -12.38
CA PRO A 75 -6.66 0.52 -11.22
C PRO A 75 -5.97 -0.84 -10.99
N TRP A 76 -4.89 -0.85 -10.22
CA TRP A 76 -4.17 -2.11 -9.95
C TRP A 76 -5.02 -3.08 -9.13
N TRP A 77 -5.76 -2.55 -8.14
CA TRP A 77 -6.56 -3.33 -7.20
C TRP A 77 -7.76 -4.02 -7.85
N GLN A 78 -8.11 -3.70 -9.11
CA GLN A 78 -9.16 -4.43 -9.83
C GLN A 78 -8.85 -5.94 -9.91
N ARG A 79 -7.56 -6.35 -9.89
CA ARG A 79 -7.15 -7.76 -9.90
C ARG A 79 -7.44 -8.53 -8.63
N TYR A 80 -7.77 -7.83 -7.56
CA TYR A 80 -8.12 -8.41 -6.26
C TYR A 80 -9.63 -8.61 -6.13
N GLN A 81 -10.39 -8.43 -7.21
CA GLN A 81 -11.83 -8.62 -7.25
C GLN A 81 -12.18 -9.75 -8.22
N LEU A 82 -12.27 -10.96 -7.67
CA LEU A 82 -12.50 -12.21 -8.41
C LEU A 82 -13.87 -12.23 -9.11
N VAL A 83 -13.86 -12.56 -10.40
CA VAL A 83 -15.06 -12.82 -11.23
C VAL A 83 -15.14 -14.29 -11.61
N SER A 84 -14.03 -14.88 -12.06
CA SER A 84 -13.95 -16.32 -12.30
C SER A 84 -12.54 -16.87 -12.12
N TYR A 85 -12.42 -18.20 -11.96
CA TYR A 85 -11.13 -18.87 -11.88
C TYR A 85 -10.48 -19.16 -13.25
N GLN A 86 -10.94 -18.50 -14.33
CA GLN A 86 -10.25 -18.56 -15.62
C GLN A 86 -8.86 -17.94 -15.50
N LEU A 87 -7.82 -18.62 -15.99
CA LEU A 87 -6.45 -18.09 -16.04
C LEU A 87 -6.28 -17.10 -17.20
N GLU A 88 -7.09 -16.05 -17.21
CA GLU A 88 -7.07 -14.96 -18.19
C GLU A 88 -7.28 -13.64 -17.47
N SER A 89 -6.26 -12.78 -17.51
CA SER A 89 -6.20 -11.54 -16.74
C SER A 89 -5.51 -10.45 -17.55
N ARG A 90 -5.40 -9.26 -16.97
CA ARG A 90 -4.62 -8.14 -17.52
C ARG A 90 -3.19 -8.52 -17.94
N SER A 91 -2.56 -9.51 -17.30
CA SER A 91 -1.21 -9.99 -17.64
C SER A 91 -1.15 -10.90 -18.88
N GLY A 92 -2.28 -11.39 -19.37
CA GLY A 92 -2.37 -12.22 -20.58
C GLY A 92 -3.27 -13.44 -20.46
N THR A 93 -3.30 -14.22 -21.53
CA THR A 93 -4.13 -15.42 -21.69
C THR A 93 -3.55 -16.64 -20.97
N ARG A 94 -4.37 -17.68 -20.84
CA ARG A 94 -3.95 -18.98 -20.28
C ARG A 94 -2.75 -19.58 -21.00
N ASP A 95 -2.71 -19.51 -22.33
CA ASP A 95 -1.60 -20.06 -23.11
C ASP A 95 -0.28 -19.35 -22.79
N GLN A 96 -0.32 -18.02 -22.61
CA GLN A 96 0.83 -17.23 -22.21
C GLN A 96 1.25 -17.52 -20.76
N PHE A 97 0.29 -17.74 -19.86
CA PHE A 97 0.55 -18.17 -18.48
C PHE A 97 1.29 -19.53 -18.45
N VAL A 98 0.81 -20.51 -19.22
CA VAL A 98 1.44 -21.84 -19.33
C VAL A 98 2.85 -21.74 -19.90
N ASP A 99 3.06 -20.96 -20.97
CA ASP A 99 4.39 -20.72 -21.55
C ASP A 99 5.37 -20.13 -20.53
N MET A 100 4.91 -19.12 -19.78
CA MET A 100 5.69 -18.49 -18.72
C MET A 100 6.11 -19.50 -17.64
N VAL A 101 5.17 -20.27 -17.09
CA VAL A 101 5.47 -21.26 -16.04
C VAL A 101 6.51 -22.27 -16.53
N HIS A 102 6.32 -22.82 -17.73
CA HIS A 102 7.22 -23.82 -18.28
C HIS A 102 8.64 -23.27 -18.54
N ARG A 103 8.75 -22.06 -19.12
CA ARG A 103 10.04 -21.44 -19.41
C ARG A 103 10.79 -21.06 -18.14
N CYS A 104 10.11 -20.49 -17.15
CA CYS A 104 10.71 -20.18 -15.86
C CYS A 104 11.20 -21.44 -15.14
N ASN A 105 10.37 -22.49 -15.05
CA ASN A 105 10.78 -23.76 -14.43
C ASN A 105 11.96 -24.41 -15.16
N ALA A 106 12.02 -24.33 -16.49
CA ALA A 106 13.12 -24.88 -17.29
C ALA A 106 14.49 -24.24 -16.97
N VAL A 107 14.50 -22.99 -16.51
CA VAL A 107 15.72 -22.28 -16.06
C VAL A 107 15.88 -22.27 -14.54
N GLY A 108 15.06 -23.02 -13.80
CA GLY A 108 15.14 -23.15 -12.34
C GLY A 108 14.72 -21.90 -11.59
N VAL A 109 13.76 -21.15 -12.14
CA VAL A 109 13.06 -20.02 -11.50
C VAL A 109 11.61 -20.44 -11.29
N ARG A 110 11.15 -20.48 -10.04
CA ARG A 110 9.81 -20.94 -9.67
C ARG A 110 8.77 -19.84 -9.86
N ILE A 111 7.52 -20.23 -10.12
CA ILE A 111 6.38 -19.31 -10.14
C ILE A 111 5.56 -19.53 -8.87
N PHE A 112 5.26 -18.43 -8.20
CA PHE A 112 4.36 -18.35 -7.05
C PHE A 112 3.19 -17.44 -7.42
N ALA A 113 1.98 -18.00 -7.47
CA ALA A 113 0.81 -17.24 -7.90
C ALA A 113 0.16 -16.51 -6.71
N ASP A 114 -0.16 -15.23 -6.88
CA ASP A 114 -1.05 -14.52 -5.96
C ASP A 114 -2.49 -15.02 -6.16
N VAL A 115 -3.15 -15.45 -5.09
CA VAL A 115 -4.48 -16.10 -5.17
C VAL A 115 -5.46 -15.47 -4.20
N ILE A 116 -6.63 -15.12 -4.74
CA ILE A 116 -7.74 -14.54 -3.99
C ILE A 116 -8.69 -15.68 -3.62
N LEU A 117 -8.65 -16.07 -2.35
CA LEU A 117 -9.49 -17.13 -1.79
C LEU A 117 -10.49 -16.60 -0.75
N ASN A 118 -10.30 -15.35 -0.30
CA ASN A 118 -11.13 -14.74 0.72
C ASN A 118 -12.48 -14.23 0.16
N HIS A 119 -12.44 -13.50 -0.96
CA HIS A 119 -13.60 -12.76 -1.46
C HIS A 119 -13.76 -12.87 -2.99
N ALA A 120 -14.88 -12.37 -3.48
CA ALA A 120 -15.16 -12.11 -4.90
C ALA A 120 -15.23 -10.60 -5.18
N ALA A 121 -15.80 -10.21 -6.34
CA ALA A 121 -16.00 -8.81 -6.69
C ALA A 121 -16.73 -8.01 -5.59
N GLY A 122 -16.40 -6.73 -5.48
CA GLY A 122 -17.07 -5.82 -4.54
C GLY A 122 -18.54 -5.61 -4.88
N MET A 123 -19.34 -5.35 -3.85
CA MET A 123 -20.78 -5.09 -3.96
C MET A 123 -21.10 -3.91 -4.91
N GLY A 124 -22.30 -3.90 -5.48
CA GLY A 124 -22.78 -2.81 -6.34
C GLY A 124 -22.22 -2.84 -7.76
N ARG A 125 -21.53 -3.91 -8.16
CA ARG A 125 -20.89 -4.04 -9.48
C ARG A 125 -21.60 -5.06 -10.36
N LYS A 126 -21.62 -4.80 -11.66
CA LYS A 126 -22.19 -5.71 -12.66
C LYS A 126 -21.51 -5.53 -14.00
N GLY A 127 -21.31 -6.62 -14.71
CA GLY A 127 -20.87 -6.59 -16.10
C GLY A 127 -20.01 -7.78 -16.45
N PRO A 128 -19.43 -7.80 -17.66
CA PRO A 128 -18.39 -8.75 -17.97
C PRO A 128 -17.13 -8.44 -17.16
N GLY A 129 -16.54 -9.46 -16.56
CA GLY A 129 -15.16 -9.42 -16.08
C GLY A 129 -14.18 -9.29 -17.25
N PHE A 130 -12.90 -9.25 -16.92
CA PHE A 130 -11.81 -9.01 -17.86
C PHE A 130 -11.78 -10.03 -19.03
N ALA A 131 -12.14 -11.29 -18.78
CA ALA A 131 -12.18 -12.35 -19.79
C ALA A 131 -13.59 -12.57 -20.37
N GLY A 132 -14.53 -11.66 -20.09
CA GLY A 132 -15.87 -11.64 -20.68
C GLY A 132 -16.93 -12.44 -19.91
N THR A 133 -16.64 -12.96 -18.72
CA THR A 133 -17.63 -13.64 -17.89
C THR A 133 -18.54 -12.61 -17.22
N ASP A 134 -19.85 -12.69 -17.45
CA ASP A 134 -20.80 -11.86 -16.73
C ASP A 134 -20.83 -12.20 -15.23
N PHE A 135 -20.92 -11.18 -14.39
CA PHE A 135 -21.23 -11.29 -12.96
C PHE A 135 -22.17 -10.16 -12.54
N ASP A 136 -22.82 -10.32 -11.40
CA ASP A 136 -23.75 -9.33 -10.87
C ASP A 136 -23.77 -9.34 -9.34
N THR A 137 -23.45 -8.20 -8.73
CA THR A 137 -23.43 -7.95 -7.28
C THR A 137 -24.27 -6.73 -6.89
N THR A 138 -25.14 -6.24 -7.78
CA THR A 138 -26.08 -5.15 -7.44
C THR A 138 -27.22 -5.68 -6.58
N ASP A 139 -28.03 -4.80 -5.99
CA ASP A 139 -29.27 -5.19 -5.30
C ASP A 139 -29.08 -6.32 -4.25
N ASP A 140 -27.94 -6.30 -3.53
CA ASP A 140 -27.53 -7.29 -2.52
C ASP A 140 -27.45 -8.75 -3.01
N LYS A 141 -27.30 -8.96 -4.32
CA LYS A 141 -27.17 -10.30 -4.92
C LYS A 141 -25.71 -10.73 -5.03
N HIS A 142 -25.47 -12.03 -5.15
CA HIS A 142 -24.21 -12.58 -5.63
C HIS A 142 -24.50 -13.55 -6.78
N ASP A 143 -24.17 -13.17 -8.01
CA ASP A 143 -24.30 -14.02 -9.19
C ASP A 143 -22.97 -14.08 -9.95
N PHE A 144 -22.26 -15.20 -9.78
CA PHE A 144 -20.96 -15.46 -10.42
C PHE A 144 -21.04 -16.76 -11.23
N PRO A 145 -21.71 -16.75 -12.40
CA PRO A 145 -21.95 -17.95 -13.21
C PRO A 145 -20.67 -18.59 -13.76
N GLY A 146 -19.54 -17.86 -13.78
CA GLY A 146 -18.23 -18.41 -14.14
C GLY A 146 -17.65 -19.42 -13.15
N ILE A 147 -18.04 -19.34 -11.87
CA ILE A 147 -17.59 -20.28 -10.81
C ILE A 147 -18.70 -21.28 -10.41
N PRO A 148 -19.87 -21.16 -11.04
CA PRO A 148 -21.18 -20.93 -10.41
C PRO A 148 -21.17 -20.75 -8.88
N TYR A 149 -21.02 -19.51 -8.43
CA TYR A 149 -21.41 -19.09 -7.07
C TYR A 149 -22.71 -18.29 -7.10
N SER A 150 -23.50 -18.48 -6.04
CA SER A 150 -24.70 -17.72 -5.70
C SER A 150 -24.64 -17.29 -4.23
N ASP A 151 -25.63 -16.55 -3.73
CA ASP A 151 -25.73 -16.14 -2.31
C ASP A 151 -25.40 -17.25 -1.29
N GLU A 152 -25.74 -18.51 -1.58
CA GLU A 152 -25.45 -19.67 -0.70
C GLU A 152 -23.94 -19.98 -0.53
N ASN A 153 -23.07 -19.35 -1.31
CA ASN A 153 -21.62 -19.54 -1.30
C ASN A 153 -20.85 -18.39 -0.65
N PHE A 154 -21.56 -17.35 -0.21
CA PHE A 154 -21.03 -16.19 0.50
C PHE A 154 -21.37 -16.28 1.98
N THR A 155 -20.58 -15.63 2.82
CA THR A 155 -20.73 -15.70 4.26
C THR A 155 -22.12 -15.19 4.67
N PRO A 156 -22.93 -16.01 5.37
CA PRO A 156 -24.26 -15.59 5.78
C PRO A 156 -24.22 -14.33 6.65
N ARG A 157 -25.11 -13.37 6.36
CA ARG A 157 -25.16 -12.06 7.05
C ARG A 157 -25.20 -12.18 8.57
N GLU A 158 -25.83 -13.23 9.10
CA GLU A 158 -25.93 -13.50 10.54
C GLU A 158 -24.61 -13.89 11.22
N LEU A 159 -23.58 -14.26 10.45
CA LEU A 159 -22.23 -14.56 10.98
C LEU A 159 -21.35 -13.30 11.08
N CYS A 160 -21.68 -12.25 10.32
CA CYS A 160 -21.02 -10.94 10.44
C CYS A 160 -21.60 -10.15 11.62
N PRO A 161 -20.83 -9.87 12.68
CA PRO A 161 -21.31 -9.12 13.84
C PRO A 161 -21.45 -7.60 13.61
N SER A 162 -20.91 -7.06 12.52
CA SER A 162 -21.07 -5.63 12.17
C SER A 162 -22.51 -5.33 11.73
N ASP A 163 -23.03 -4.15 12.06
CA ASP A 163 -24.31 -3.65 11.55
C ASP A 163 -24.20 -3.23 10.07
N SER A 164 -23.06 -2.68 9.65
CA SER A 164 -22.81 -2.30 8.25
C SER A 164 -22.61 -3.50 7.32
N GLY A 165 -22.26 -4.66 7.88
CA GLY A 165 -21.87 -5.84 7.11
C GLY A 165 -20.39 -5.86 6.72
N SER A 166 -19.66 -4.79 6.99
CA SER A 166 -18.25 -4.62 6.66
C SER A 166 -17.34 -4.88 7.85
N VAL A 167 -16.06 -5.13 7.58
CA VAL A 167 -15.03 -5.16 8.62
C VAL A 167 -14.85 -3.75 9.19
N ASP A 168 -15.25 -3.55 10.45
CA ASP A 168 -15.18 -2.27 11.15
C ASP A 168 -14.61 -2.40 12.58
N ASN A 169 -14.29 -3.62 13.02
CA ASN A 169 -13.74 -3.86 14.35
C ASN A 169 -12.70 -4.99 14.36
N TYR A 170 -11.44 -4.62 14.20
CA TYR A 170 -10.29 -5.53 14.21
C TYR A 170 -9.98 -6.19 15.57
N SER A 171 -10.71 -5.83 16.64
CA SER A 171 -10.63 -6.50 17.94
C SER A 171 -11.58 -7.69 18.08
N VAL A 172 -12.41 -7.97 17.07
CA VAL A 172 -13.39 -9.07 17.07
C VAL A 172 -13.09 -10.02 15.92
N GLU A 173 -12.75 -11.27 16.25
CA GLU A 173 -12.29 -12.27 15.26
C GLU A 173 -13.37 -12.57 14.22
N ASP A 174 -14.62 -12.76 14.66
CA ASP A 174 -15.78 -12.95 13.77
C ASP A 174 -16.03 -11.74 12.86
N ASN A 175 -15.69 -10.52 13.29
CA ASN A 175 -15.82 -9.34 12.44
C ASN A 175 -14.76 -9.37 11.34
N VAL A 176 -13.50 -9.65 11.70
CA VAL A 176 -12.38 -9.71 10.75
C VAL A 176 -12.56 -10.82 9.71
N ARG A 177 -13.15 -11.96 10.07
CA ARG A 177 -13.22 -13.16 9.22
C ARG A 177 -14.57 -13.47 8.58
N ASN A 178 -15.66 -12.83 9.00
CA ASN A 178 -17.00 -13.11 8.46
C ASN A 178 -17.69 -11.87 7.86
N CYS A 179 -17.09 -10.68 7.94
CA CYS A 179 -17.63 -9.45 7.37
C CYS A 179 -16.86 -9.03 6.11
N TYR A 180 -17.48 -8.17 5.30
CA TYR A 180 -16.95 -7.80 4.00
C TYR A 180 -15.78 -6.81 4.17
N LEU A 181 -14.58 -7.24 3.80
CA LEU A 181 -13.40 -6.36 3.79
C LEU A 181 -13.60 -5.29 2.71
N VAL A 182 -13.73 -4.03 3.11
CA VAL A 182 -13.95 -2.87 2.20
C VAL A 182 -15.04 -3.10 1.14
N GLY A 183 -16.12 -3.81 1.52
CA GLY A 183 -17.24 -4.10 0.64
C GLY A 183 -17.02 -5.25 -0.36
N LEU A 184 -15.93 -6.01 -0.23
CA LEU A 184 -15.65 -7.20 -1.03
C LEU A 184 -16.52 -8.38 -0.58
N SER A 185 -17.18 -9.04 -1.53
CA SER A 185 -18.12 -10.12 -1.24
C SER A 185 -17.40 -11.32 -0.60
N ASP A 186 -17.59 -11.54 0.69
CA ASP A 186 -16.87 -12.53 1.49
C ASP A 186 -17.34 -13.97 1.20
N LEU A 187 -16.44 -14.85 0.76
CA LEU A 187 -16.76 -16.24 0.42
C LEU A 187 -16.89 -17.08 1.69
N TYR A 188 -17.89 -17.96 1.74
CA TYR A 188 -18.09 -18.82 2.90
C TYR A 188 -17.10 -20.00 2.91
N GLY A 189 -15.88 -19.74 3.42
CA GLY A 189 -14.74 -20.66 3.43
C GLY A 189 -15.01 -22.01 4.09
N ALA A 190 -15.95 -22.08 5.04
CA ALA A 190 -16.33 -23.32 5.72
C ALA A 190 -17.15 -24.29 4.84
N GLN A 191 -17.63 -23.85 3.67
CA GLN A 191 -18.45 -24.66 2.78
C GLN A 191 -17.59 -25.56 1.86
N GLU A 192 -17.82 -26.88 1.93
CA GLU A 192 -17.10 -27.87 1.09
C GLU A 192 -17.13 -27.55 -0.41
N TYR A 193 -18.22 -26.95 -0.92
CA TYR A 193 -18.33 -26.56 -2.32
C TYR A 193 -17.36 -25.43 -2.69
N VAL A 194 -17.26 -24.38 -1.87
CA VAL A 194 -16.31 -23.27 -2.03
C VAL A 194 -14.87 -23.80 -1.95
N GLN A 195 -14.58 -24.61 -0.93
CA GLN A 195 -13.26 -25.24 -0.75
C GLN A 195 -12.85 -26.07 -1.96
N GLN A 196 -13.76 -26.88 -2.52
CA GLN A 196 -13.47 -27.71 -3.69
C GLN A 196 -13.22 -26.86 -4.94
N LYS A 197 -13.98 -25.78 -5.15
CA LYS A 197 -13.78 -24.86 -6.29
C LYS A 197 -12.44 -24.16 -6.24
N GLN A 198 -12.06 -23.69 -5.05
CA GLN A 198 -10.76 -23.09 -4.81
C GLN A 198 -9.64 -24.11 -4.99
N ALA A 199 -9.79 -25.32 -4.45
CA ALA A 199 -8.82 -26.39 -4.64
C ALA A 199 -8.68 -26.82 -6.12
N ASP A 200 -9.76 -26.84 -6.91
CA ASP A 200 -9.71 -27.13 -8.34
C ASP A 200 -8.90 -26.07 -9.10
N TYR A 201 -9.11 -24.78 -8.77
CA TYR A 201 -8.34 -23.66 -9.32
C TYR A 201 -6.84 -23.77 -8.98
N LEU A 202 -6.50 -24.03 -7.72
CA LEU A 202 -5.11 -24.22 -7.30
C LEU A 202 -4.48 -25.47 -7.94
N ASN A 203 -5.23 -26.57 -8.03
CA ASN A 203 -4.77 -27.81 -8.64
C ASN A 203 -4.53 -27.69 -10.15
N ASP A 204 -5.28 -26.84 -10.85
CA ASP A 204 -5.03 -26.54 -12.26
C ASP A 204 -3.67 -25.84 -12.44
N MET A 205 -3.34 -24.87 -11.58
CA MET A 205 -2.03 -24.22 -11.57
C MET A 205 -0.89 -25.16 -11.15
N ILE A 206 -1.12 -26.05 -10.18
CA ILE A 206 -0.15 -27.09 -9.78
C ILE A 206 0.13 -28.03 -10.95
N ASP A 207 -0.90 -28.48 -11.67
CA ASP A 207 -0.77 -29.34 -12.85
C ASP A 207 0.03 -28.63 -13.97
N ILE A 208 -0.14 -27.31 -14.14
CA ILE A 208 0.67 -26.51 -15.08
C ILE A 208 2.14 -26.43 -14.63
N GLY A 209 2.41 -26.32 -13.32
CA GLY A 209 3.76 -26.26 -12.77
C GLY A 209 4.06 -25.12 -11.83
N VAL A 210 3.03 -24.41 -11.35
CA VAL A 210 3.19 -23.41 -10.29
C VAL A 210 3.72 -24.09 -9.03
N ALA A 211 4.72 -23.49 -8.39
CA ALA A 211 5.42 -24.07 -7.25
C ALA A 211 4.73 -23.78 -5.90
N GLY A 212 3.87 -22.77 -5.85
CA GLY A 212 3.21 -22.33 -4.64
C GLY A 212 2.38 -21.07 -4.81
N PHE A 213 1.85 -20.55 -3.70
CA PHE A 213 0.83 -19.53 -3.68
C PHE A 213 1.08 -18.47 -2.60
N ARG A 214 0.88 -17.20 -2.94
CA ARG A 214 0.65 -16.14 -1.96
C ARG A 214 -0.86 -16.02 -1.79
N VAL A 215 -1.37 -16.33 -0.60
CA VAL A 215 -2.80 -16.24 -0.29
C VAL A 215 -3.09 -14.83 0.19
N ASP A 216 -3.85 -14.10 -0.63
CA ASP A 216 -4.33 -12.76 -0.34
C ASP A 216 -5.29 -12.73 0.84
N ALA A 217 -5.23 -11.66 1.63
CA ALA A 217 -6.17 -11.40 2.71
C ALA A 217 -6.36 -12.59 3.66
N ALA A 218 -5.32 -13.42 3.88
CA ALA A 218 -5.42 -14.62 4.71
C ALA A 218 -5.84 -14.31 6.15
N LYS A 219 -5.52 -13.11 6.66
CA LYS A 219 -6.03 -12.57 7.95
C LYS A 219 -7.57 -12.67 8.07
N HIS A 220 -8.27 -12.51 6.95
CA HIS A 220 -9.74 -12.49 6.85
C HIS A 220 -10.33 -13.87 6.60
N MET A 221 -9.51 -14.92 6.55
CA MET A 221 -9.97 -16.30 6.42
C MET A 221 -9.74 -17.04 7.74
N TRP A 222 -10.59 -18.03 8.03
CA TRP A 222 -10.29 -18.98 9.11
C TRP A 222 -9.12 -19.89 8.70
N ALA A 223 -8.18 -20.11 9.61
CA ALA A 223 -7.03 -20.98 9.37
C ALA A 223 -7.47 -22.41 9.02
N GLU A 224 -8.55 -22.88 9.63
CA GLU A 224 -9.15 -24.18 9.37
C GLU A 224 -9.72 -24.31 7.94
N ASP A 225 -10.25 -23.23 7.38
CA ASP A 225 -10.80 -23.22 6.02
C ASP A 225 -9.68 -23.28 4.98
N ILE A 226 -8.58 -22.54 5.22
CA ILE A 226 -7.35 -22.66 4.42
C ILE A 226 -6.79 -24.09 4.51
N ALA A 227 -6.74 -24.67 5.70
CA ALA A 227 -6.27 -26.05 5.90
C ALA A 227 -7.13 -27.06 5.13
N ALA A 228 -8.45 -26.87 5.09
CA ALA A 228 -9.38 -27.71 4.36
C ALA A 228 -9.13 -27.65 2.84
N ILE A 229 -8.86 -26.45 2.29
CA ILE A 229 -8.48 -26.28 0.89
C ILE A 229 -7.14 -26.98 0.61
N GLN A 230 -6.13 -26.77 1.46
CA GLN A 230 -4.80 -27.37 1.31
C GLN A 230 -4.83 -28.90 1.33
N ALA A 231 -5.73 -29.50 2.13
CA ALA A 231 -5.91 -30.94 2.20
C ALA A 231 -6.44 -31.56 0.88
N LEU A 232 -7.03 -30.75 -0.01
CA LEU A 232 -7.54 -31.17 -1.32
C LEU A 232 -6.49 -31.03 -2.44
N LEU A 233 -5.30 -30.52 -2.14
CA LEU A 233 -4.29 -30.24 -3.16
C LEU A 233 -3.48 -31.46 -3.56
N LYS A 234 -3.09 -31.47 -4.83
CA LYS A 234 -2.17 -32.44 -5.41
C LYS A 234 -0.73 -32.08 -5.02
N PRO A 235 0.17 -33.08 -4.97
CA PRO A 235 1.60 -32.82 -5.02
C PRO A 235 2.00 -32.09 -6.32
N LEU A 236 3.11 -31.36 -6.27
CA LEU A 236 3.67 -30.62 -7.39
C LEU A 236 4.01 -31.50 -8.60
N ASN A 237 3.89 -30.93 -9.81
CA ASN A 237 4.08 -31.64 -11.06
C ASN A 237 5.54 -32.05 -11.31
N VAL A 238 5.83 -33.35 -11.23
CA VAL A 238 7.18 -33.90 -11.46
C VAL A 238 7.76 -33.62 -12.85
N GLU A 239 6.92 -33.38 -13.86
CA GLU A 239 7.37 -33.01 -15.22
C GLU A 239 7.96 -31.59 -15.27
N GLN A 240 7.65 -30.77 -14.27
CA GLN A 240 8.12 -29.38 -14.12
C GLN A 240 9.36 -29.27 -13.21
N GLY A 241 10.04 -30.40 -12.99
CA GLY A 241 11.30 -30.45 -12.25
C GLY A 241 11.16 -30.52 -10.73
N PHE A 242 9.96 -30.82 -10.21
CA PHE A 242 9.72 -31.05 -8.79
C PHE A 242 9.96 -32.51 -8.39
N LYS A 243 10.30 -32.74 -7.12
CA LYS A 243 10.45 -34.11 -6.58
C LYS A 243 9.08 -34.74 -6.38
N ALA A 244 8.99 -36.06 -6.56
CA ALA A 244 7.74 -36.78 -6.34
C ALA A 244 7.27 -36.63 -4.89
N GLY A 245 6.02 -36.19 -4.70
CA GLY A 245 5.43 -35.97 -3.38
C GLY A 245 5.68 -34.58 -2.79
N SER A 246 6.42 -33.70 -3.47
CA SER A 246 6.59 -32.30 -3.06
C SER A 246 5.22 -31.61 -2.92
N GLN A 247 5.02 -30.89 -1.82
CA GLN A 247 3.83 -30.06 -1.59
C GLN A 247 4.07 -28.64 -2.13
N PRO A 248 3.03 -27.93 -2.60
CA PRO A 248 3.15 -26.52 -2.96
C PRO A 248 3.65 -25.65 -1.79
N PHE A 249 4.36 -24.57 -2.08
CA PHE A 249 4.77 -23.58 -1.08
C PHE A 249 3.64 -22.60 -0.78
N PHE A 250 3.45 -22.17 0.47
CA PHE A 250 2.42 -21.19 0.83
C PHE A 250 3.00 -20.00 1.59
N MET A 251 2.62 -18.80 1.14
CA MET A 251 2.86 -17.52 1.80
C MET A 251 1.50 -16.89 2.13
N HIS A 252 1.16 -16.75 3.40
CA HIS A 252 -0.13 -16.18 3.82
C HIS A 252 0.04 -14.71 4.14
N GLU A 253 -0.77 -13.85 3.51
CA GLU A 253 -0.84 -12.46 3.92
C GLU A 253 -1.65 -12.33 5.20
N VAL A 254 -0.92 -12.08 6.29
CA VAL A 254 -1.51 -11.75 7.58
C VAL A 254 -0.90 -10.45 8.05
N ILE A 255 -1.66 -9.36 7.89
CA ILE A 255 -1.25 -8.03 8.37
C ILE A 255 -1.46 -7.99 9.88
N ASP A 256 -0.42 -8.35 10.63
CA ASP A 256 -0.39 -8.29 12.09
C ASP A 256 0.73 -7.35 12.52
N ARG A 257 0.37 -6.14 12.96
CA ARG A 257 1.31 -5.14 13.50
C ARG A 257 1.25 -5.07 15.02
N ASP A 258 0.74 -6.12 15.67
CA ASP A 258 0.35 -6.13 17.07
C ASP A 258 -0.87 -5.25 17.43
N ASP A 259 -1.73 -5.03 16.44
CA ASP A 259 -2.83 -4.06 16.44
C ASP A 259 -4.24 -4.70 16.37
N GLY A 260 -4.33 -6.03 16.35
CA GLY A 260 -5.60 -6.73 16.22
C GLY A 260 -5.69 -8.05 17.00
N VAL A 261 -6.85 -8.70 16.90
CA VAL A 261 -7.11 -9.99 17.56
C VAL A 261 -6.48 -11.18 16.83
N VAL A 262 -6.39 -11.12 15.50
CA VAL A 262 -5.83 -12.18 14.64
C VAL A 262 -4.31 -12.10 14.61
N ARG A 263 -3.65 -13.24 14.82
CA ARG A 263 -2.19 -13.36 14.96
C ARG A 263 -1.57 -14.27 13.93
N VAL A 264 -0.34 -13.94 13.53
CA VAL A 264 0.43 -14.72 12.53
C VAL A 264 0.64 -16.18 12.93
N GLN A 265 0.75 -16.47 14.22
CA GLN A 265 0.99 -17.84 14.74
C GLN A 265 -0.16 -18.81 14.43
N GLU A 266 -1.36 -18.31 14.15
CA GLU A 266 -2.50 -19.14 13.78
C GLU A 266 -2.31 -19.85 12.42
N TYR A 267 -1.37 -19.38 11.59
CA TYR A 267 -1.18 -19.84 10.21
C TYR A 267 0.11 -20.66 10.00
N TYR A 268 0.90 -20.93 11.03
CA TYR A 268 2.21 -21.60 10.90
C TYR A 268 2.12 -23.03 10.35
N ASP A 269 1.06 -23.77 10.70
CA ASP A 269 0.85 -25.12 10.18
C ASP A 269 0.45 -25.13 8.69
N LEU A 270 0.19 -23.97 8.11
CA LEU A 270 -0.32 -23.79 6.75
C LEU A 270 0.74 -23.26 5.78
N GLY A 271 1.89 -22.79 6.26
CA GLY A 271 2.92 -22.16 5.43
C GLY A 271 3.66 -21.04 6.17
N ILE A 272 4.34 -20.20 5.40
CA ILE A 272 5.00 -19.00 5.94
C ILE A 272 4.04 -17.81 5.88
N VAL A 273 4.31 -16.75 6.66
CA VAL A 273 3.42 -15.59 6.83
C VAL A 273 4.17 -14.29 6.59
N THR A 274 3.50 -13.30 6.00
CA THR A 274 4.05 -11.95 5.80
C THR A 274 4.34 -11.26 7.13
N GLU A 275 5.60 -10.85 7.35
CA GLU A 275 6.00 -10.18 8.60
C GLU A 275 6.03 -8.65 8.44
N PHE A 276 4.86 -8.01 8.58
CA PHE A 276 4.72 -6.56 8.41
C PHE A 276 5.46 -5.74 9.48
N ARG A 277 5.69 -6.29 10.68
CA ARG A 277 6.53 -5.62 11.71
C ARG A 277 7.99 -5.49 11.26
N TYR A 278 8.47 -6.42 10.43
CA TYR A 278 9.81 -6.34 9.85
C TYR A 278 9.90 -5.17 8.86
N SER A 279 8.90 -5.00 8.00
CA SER A 279 8.80 -3.85 7.08
C SER A 279 8.78 -2.52 7.85
N GLN A 280 8.00 -2.43 8.93
CA GLN A 280 7.97 -1.26 9.81
C GLN A 280 9.34 -0.97 10.45
N LYS A 281 9.98 -1.96 11.07
CA LYS A 281 11.32 -1.79 11.65
C LYS A 281 12.39 -1.43 10.62
N MET A 282 12.27 -1.96 9.40
CA MET A 282 13.15 -1.64 8.30
C MET A 282 13.05 -0.16 7.93
N ALA A 283 11.84 0.39 7.92
CA ALA A 283 11.64 1.80 7.66
C ALA A 283 12.28 2.67 8.74
N TRP A 284 12.02 2.40 10.02
CA TRP A 284 12.62 3.12 11.15
C TRP A 284 14.16 3.06 11.16
N ALA A 285 14.73 1.90 10.85
CA ALA A 285 16.18 1.73 10.78
C ALA A 285 16.79 2.51 9.59
N SER A 286 16.09 2.55 8.47
CA SER A 286 16.56 3.22 7.25
C SER A 286 16.53 4.74 7.37
N THR A 287 15.39 5.30 7.80
CA THR A 287 15.17 6.75 7.87
C THR A 287 15.67 7.38 9.17
N GLY A 288 15.84 6.56 10.22
CA GLY A 288 16.31 7.00 11.54
C GLY A 288 17.73 6.52 11.86
N ASP A 289 17.86 5.69 12.90
CA ASP A 289 19.15 5.23 13.41
C ASP A 289 19.57 3.89 12.78
N TRP A 290 20.64 3.92 11.98
CA TRP A 290 21.20 2.72 11.34
C TRP A 290 21.73 1.68 12.35
N GLY A 291 21.89 2.02 13.64
CA GLY A 291 22.09 1.04 14.70
C GLY A 291 20.93 0.04 14.86
N GLN A 292 19.71 0.42 14.49
CA GLN A 292 18.52 -0.42 14.60
C GLN A 292 18.52 -1.60 13.62
N PHE A 293 19.30 -1.53 12.53
CA PHE A 293 19.49 -2.68 11.62
C PHE A 293 20.00 -3.92 12.35
N GLY A 294 20.72 -3.76 13.46
CA GLY A 294 21.21 -4.87 14.28
C GLY A 294 20.12 -5.65 15.03
N GLY A 295 18.92 -5.07 15.16
CA GLY A 295 17.79 -5.59 15.95
C GLY A 295 16.48 -5.70 15.17
N LEU A 296 16.55 -5.89 13.84
CA LEU A 296 15.36 -6.02 12.99
C LEU A 296 14.48 -7.21 13.38
N TYR A 297 15.07 -8.36 13.69
CA TYR A 297 14.35 -9.48 14.28
C TYR A 297 14.29 -9.33 15.80
N ASP A 298 13.08 -9.30 16.35
CA ASP A 298 12.84 -9.28 17.79
C ASP A 298 11.64 -10.17 18.14
N PRO A 299 11.87 -11.37 18.68
CA PRO A 299 10.77 -12.24 19.15
C PRO A 299 9.89 -11.58 20.22
N GLY A 300 10.42 -10.60 20.97
CA GLY A 300 9.68 -9.86 21.99
C GLY A 300 8.56 -8.98 21.43
N TRP A 301 8.59 -8.70 20.12
CA TRP A 301 7.57 -7.96 19.38
C TRP A 301 6.46 -8.87 18.80
N GLY A 302 6.43 -10.15 19.18
CA GLY A 302 5.49 -11.12 18.62
C GLY A 302 5.79 -11.48 17.17
N MET A 303 6.96 -11.09 16.65
CA MET A 303 7.41 -11.43 15.30
C MET A 303 7.54 -12.94 15.15
N SER A 304 7.34 -13.38 13.91
CA SER A 304 7.38 -14.79 13.56
C SER A 304 8.75 -15.41 13.79
N ASP A 305 8.78 -16.72 14.05
CA ASP A 305 10.07 -17.39 14.06
C ASP A 305 10.69 -17.40 12.64
N PRO A 306 12.02 -17.54 12.52
CA PRO A 306 12.70 -17.41 11.22
C PRO A 306 12.24 -18.42 10.16
N GLU A 307 11.70 -19.58 10.55
CA GLU A 307 11.25 -20.62 9.61
C GLU A 307 9.88 -20.28 8.99
N HIS A 308 9.07 -19.47 9.67
CA HIS A 308 7.74 -19.06 9.20
C HIS A 308 7.68 -17.61 8.69
N ALA A 309 8.74 -16.82 8.80
CA ALA A 309 8.72 -15.41 8.40
C ALA A 309 8.94 -15.20 6.88
N PHE A 310 8.01 -14.51 6.22
CA PHE A 310 8.16 -13.96 4.88
C PHE A 310 8.39 -12.45 4.96
N VAL A 311 9.60 -12.00 4.65
CA VAL A 311 10.05 -10.62 4.92
C VAL A 311 10.29 -9.84 3.64
N PHE A 312 10.01 -8.54 3.70
CA PHE A 312 10.15 -7.58 2.62
C PHE A 312 10.37 -6.18 3.20
N VAL A 313 10.91 -5.26 2.40
CA VAL A 313 11.03 -3.84 2.76
C VAL A 313 9.67 -3.17 2.57
N ASP A 314 9.09 -3.35 1.39
CA ASP A 314 7.78 -2.86 0.97
C ASP A 314 7.03 -3.97 0.20
N ASN A 315 5.72 -3.78 0.01
CA ASN A 315 4.88 -4.57 -0.87
C ASN A 315 4.09 -3.64 -1.80
N HIS A 316 3.21 -4.23 -2.61
CA HIS A 316 2.41 -3.49 -3.57
C HIS A 316 1.37 -2.57 -2.89
N ASP A 317 0.87 -2.90 -1.71
CA ASP A 317 -0.07 -2.05 -0.96
C ASP A 317 0.63 -0.90 -0.23
N ASN A 318 1.57 -1.21 0.66
CA ASN A 318 2.14 -0.24 1.59
C ASN A 318 3.08 0.77 0.92
N GLN A 319 3.64 0.44 -0.25
CA GLN A 319 4.36 1.43 -1.06
C GLN A 319 3.45 2.55 -1.59
N ARG A 320 2.12 2.37 -1.50
CA ARG A 320 1.07 3.33 -1.88
C ARG A 320 0.30 3.88 -0.67
N GLY A 321 0.72 3.54 0.56
CA GLY A 321 -0.01 3.91 1.79
C GLY A 321 -1.14 2.96 2.18
N HIS A 322 -1.40 1.89 1.42
CA HIS A 322 -2.46 0.94 1.70
C HIS A 322 -1.99 -0.18 2.65
N GLY A 323 -2.92 -1.00 3.17
CA GLY A 323 -2.56 -2.19 3.96
C GLY A 323 -2.04 -1.88 5.37
N GLY A 324 -2.48 -0.76 5.96
CA GLY A 324 -2.19 -0.41 7.34
C GLY A 324 -0.78 0.12 7.59
N SER A 325 -0.11 0.72 6.59
CA SER A 325 1.11 1.54 6.77
C SER A 325 1.45 2.31 5.49
N GLY A 326 1.77 3.61 5.60
CA GLY A 326 2.46 4.40 4.56
C GLY A 326 3.92 4.71 4.90
N ASP A 327 4.34 4.42 6.14
CA ASP A 327 5.68 4.70 6.65
C ASP A 327 6.70 3.62 6.25
N VAL A 328 6.83 3.35 4.94
CA VAL A 328 7.80 2.39 4.41
C VAL A 328 8.77 3.05 3.46
N VAL A 329 9.97 2.47 3.34
CA VAL A 329 10.93 2.89 2.32
C VAL A 329 10.58 2.19 1.01
N THR A 330 10.49 2.94 -0.07
CA THR A 330 10.07 2.46 -1.40
C THR A 330 11.09 2.87 -2.46
N PHE A 331 10.90 2.44 -3.71
CA PHE A 331 11.77 2.89 -4.80
C PHE A 331 11.83 4.43 -4.95
N LYS A 332 10.82 5.17 -4.47
CA LYS A 332 10.80 6.65 -4.49
C LYS A 332 11.90 7.27 -3.63
N ASP A 333 12.41 6.53 -2.63
CA ASP A 333 13.55 6.94 -1.79
C ASP A 333 14.92 6.66 -2.44
N GLY A 334 14.93 6.13 -3.66
CA GLY A 334 16.13 5.89 -4.46
C GLY A 334 17.18 5.07 -3.73
N LYS A 335 18.32 5.69 -3.43
CA LYS A 335 19.46 4.98 -2.83
C LYS A 335 19.16 4.45 -1.42
N LEU A 336 18.29 5.11 -0.67
CA LEU A 336 17.92 4.66 0.67
C LEU A 336 17.22 3.30 0.61
N TYR A 337 16.34 3.11 -0.37
CA TYR A 337 15.70 1.82 -0.62
C TYR A 337 16.70 0.74 -1.01
N ALA A 338 17.67 1.05 -1.87
CA ALA A 338 18.74 0.11 -2.21
C ALA A 338 19.52 -0.34 -0.96
N TYR A 339 19.76 0.56 0.01
CA TYR A 339 20.37 0.21 1.29
C TYR A 339 19.47 -0.69 2.14
N ALA A 340 18.18 -0.35 2.27
CA ALA A 340 17.20 -1.13 3.03
C ALA A 340 17.10 -2.58 2.50
N VAL A 341 16.96 -2.74 1.18
CA VAL A 341 16.91 -4.05 0.52
C VAL A 341 18.24 -4.78 0.68
N SER A 342 19.38 -4.10 0.56
CA SER A 342 20.70 -4.71 0.76
C SER A 342 20.89 -5.22 2.19
N ALA A 343 20.47 -4.45 3.19
CA ALA A 343 20.52 -4.85 4.59
C ALA A 343 19.59 -6.05 4.88
N MET A 344 18.38 -6.04 4.31
CA MET A 344 17.47 -7.20 4.36
C MET A 344 18.12 -8.45 3.77
N LEU A 345 18.74 -8.35 2.58
CA LEU A 345 19.36 -9.48 1.90
C LEU A 345 20.62 -9.98 2.63
N ALA A 346 21.34 -9.11 3.33
CA ALA A 346 22.46 -9.48 4.18
C ALA A 346 22.02 -10.22 5.46
N SER A 347 20.85 -9.86 6.01
CA SER A 347 20.29 -10.42 7.24
C SER A 347 20.01 -11.93 7.16
N GLU A 348 20.05 -12.61 8.30
CA GLU A 348 19.70 -14.04 8.41
C GLU A 348 18.19 -14.30 8.44
N TYR A 349 17.39 -13.33 8.88
CA TYR A 349 15.99 -13.55 9.21
C TYR A 349 15.09 -13.73 7.97
N GLY A 350 14.23 -14.75 8.03
CA GLY A 350 13.11 -15.01 7.12
C GLY A 350 13.47 -15.40 5.68
N PHE A 351 12.44 -15.80 4.93
CA PHE A 351 12.50 -15.92 3.48
C PHE A 351 12.18 -14.56 2.84
N THR A 352 12.99 -14.10 1.88
CA THR A 352 12.93 -12.71 1.41
C THR A 352 12.18 -12.54 0.09
N ARG A 353 11.41 -11.46 0.01
CA ARG A 353 10.87 -10.92 -1.23
C ARG A 353 11.45 -9.54 -1.52
N VAL A 354 11.92 -9.36 -2.75
CA VAL A 354 12.25 -8.06 -3.34
C VAL A 354 11.03 -7.58 -4.13
N MET A 355 10.60 -6.33 -3.93
CA MET A 355 9.55 -5.73 -4.75
C MET A 355 10.13 -5.33 -6.11
N SER A 356 9.32 -5.41 -7.15
CA SER A 356 9.64 -4.84 -8.46
C SER A 356 8.40 -4.12 -8.99
N SER A 357 8.49 -2.80 -9.05
CA SER A 357 7.38 -1.90 -9.23
C SER A 357 7.31 -1.32 -10.64
N TYR A 358 6.23 -0.61 -10.90
CA TYR A 358 6.15 0.44 -11.90
C TYR A 358 6.01 1.79 -11.20
N ASP A 359 6.34 2.87 -11.90
CA ASP A 359 6.26 4.23 -11.38
C ASP A 359 4.82 4.73 -11.39
N PHE A 360 4.43 5.48 -10.35
CA PHE A 360 3.06 5.95 -10.16
C PHE A 360 3.01 7.26 -9.38
N ASP A 361 2.05 8.11 -9.72
CA ASP A 361 1.79 9.38 -9.04
C ASP A 361 0.51 9.35 -8.20
N ASN A 362 -0.35 8.35 -8.45
CA ASN A 362 -1.60 8.11 -7.74
C ASN A 362 -1.59 6.70 -7.12
N SER A 363 -2.13 6.55 -5.90
CA SER A 363 -2.13 5.28 -5.16
C SER A 363 -2.95 4.18 -5.83
N ASP A 364 -3.99 4.49 -6.59
CA ASP A 364 -4.83 3.53 -7.31
C ASP A 364 -4.33 3.21 -8.73
N GLN A 365 -3.37 4.00 -9.22
CA GLN A 365 -2.90 3.94 -10.60
C GLN A 365 -2.53 2.52 -11.03
N GLY A 366 -3.10 2.08 -12.15
CA GLY A 366 -2.72 0.84 -12.82
C GLY A 366 -1.30 0.85 -13.40
N PRO A 367 -0.82 -0.30 -13.91
CA PRO A 367 0.50 -0.38 -14.53
C PRO A 367 0.60 0.45 -15.82
N PRO A 368 1.80 0.74 -16.32
CA PRO A 368 1.99 1.36 -17.63
C PRO A 368 1.19 0.62 -18.71
N SER A 369 0.31 1.33 -19.41
CA SER A 369 -0.61 0.76 -20.40
C SER A 369 -0.64 1.56 -21.70
N LEU A 370 -1.12 0.91 -22.75
CA LEU A 370 -1.49 1.56 -24.00
C LEU A 370 -2.84 2.31 -23.84
N ASP A 371 -3.24 3.07 -24.85
CA ASP A 371 -4.50 3.84 -24.88
C ASP A 371 -5.76 2.97 -24.66
N ASP A 372 -5.67 1.66 -24.90
CA ASP A 372 -6.75 0.68 -24.71
C ASP A 372 -6.62 -0.11 -23.39
N PHE A 373 -5.84 0.39 -22.43
CA PHE A 373 -5.57 -0.21 -21.11
C PHE A 373 -4.82 -1.54 -21.14
N VAL A 374 -4.34 -1.98 -22.31
CA VAL A 374 -3.46 -3.15 -22.40
C VAL A 374 -2.12 -2.80 -21.76
N THR A 375 -1.66 -3.60 -20.81
CA THR A 375 -0.36 -3.41 -20.14
C THR A 375 0.79 -3.37 -21.15
N SER A 376 1.64 -2.36 -21.03
CA SER A 376 2.81 -2.15 -21.88
C SER A 376 3.89 -3.21 -21.65
N ASP A 377 4.68 -3.50 -22.68
CA ASP A 377 5.85 -4.39 -22.54
C ASP A 377 6.89 -3.81 -21.59
N VAL A 378 7.66 -4.67 -20.93
CA VAL A 378 8.85 -4.25 -20.19
C VAL A 378 10.03 -4.11 -21.13
N THR A 379 10.43 -2.87 -21.38
CA THR A 379 11.61 -2.56 -22.21
C THR A 379 12.87 -2.57 -21.38
N ILE A 380 13.96 -3.12 -21.93
CA ILE A 380 15.29 -3.12 -21.29
C ILE A 380 16.19 -2.16 -22.07
N ASN A 381 16.74 -1.18 -21.35
CA ASN A 381 17.64 -0.16 -21.87
C ASN A 381 19.05 -0.74 -22.10
N GLU A 382 19.90 -0.01 -22.82
CA GLU A 382 21.28 -0.44 -23.11
C GLU A 382 22.14 -0.63 -21.85
N ASP A 383 21.84 0.09 -20.77
CA ASP A 383 22.51 -0.01 -19.48
C ASP A 383 21.96 -1.14 -18.57
N GLY A 384 20.96 -1.88 -19.05
CA GLY A 384 20.33 -2.99 -18.32
C GLY A 384 19.18 -2.59 -17.41
N SER A 385 18.92 -1.29 -17.24
CA SER A 385 17.74 -0.76 -16.54
C SER A 385 16.46 -1.01 -17.37
N CYS A 386 15.30 -0.85 -16.74
CA CYS A 386 14.03 -0.90 -17.45
C CYS A 386 13.59 0.48 -17.94
N GLY A 387 12.79 0.50 -19.00
CA GLY A 387 12.13 1.69 -19.54
C GLY A 387 10.61 1.52 -19.61
N GLY A 388 9.91 2.57 -20.01
CA GLY A 388 8.46 2.53 -20.22
C GLY A 388 7.61 2.58 -18.94
N GLY A 389 8.13 3.22 -17.88
CA GLY A 389 7.44 3.35 -16.59
C GLY A 389 7.69 2.19 -15.62
N TRP A 390 8.48 1.19 -16.00
CA TRP A 390 8.86 0.08 -15.12
C TRP A 390 10.13 0.41 -14.32
N VAL A 391 10.07 0.26 -12.99
CA VAL A 391 11.16 0.65 -12.07
C VAL A 391 12.26 -0.42 -12.00
N CYS A 392 11.88 -1.69 -11.94
CA CYS A 392 12.79 -2.84 -11.95
C CYS A 392 13.88 -2.81 -10.86
N GLU A 393 13.51 -2.60 -9.62
CA GLU A 393 14.39 -2.59 -8.44
C GLU A 393 15.23 -3.87 -8.35
N HIS A 394 14.65 -5.01 -8.74
CA HIS A 394 15.33 -6.30 -8.80
C HIS A 394 16.57 -6.31 -9.72
N ARG A 395 16.68 -5.36 -10.66
CA ARG A 395 17.82 -5.15 -11.57
C ARG A 395 18.85 -4.14 -11.06
N TRP A 396 18.54 -3.37 -10.03
CA TRP A 396 19.50 -2.42 -9.47
C TRP A 396 20.73 -3.18 -9.00
N ASN A 397 21.92 -2.67 -9.35
CA ASN A 397 23.17 -3.41 -9.22
C ASN A 397 23.39 -3.95 -7.80
N ALA A 398 23.26 -3.08 -6.78
CA ALA A 398 23.37 -3.48 -5.38
C ALA A 398 22.40 -4.62 -5.02
N ILE A 399 21.13 -4.50 -5.37
CA ILE A 399 20.08 -5.49 -5.05
C ILE A 399 20.39 -6.82 -5.74
N ALA A 400 20.66 -6.82 -7.05
CA ALA A 400 20.92 -8.03 -7.82
C ALA A 400 22.17 -8.78 -7.32
N LYS A 401 23.23 -8.07 -6.96
CA LYS A 401 24.45 -8.68 -6.36
C LYS A 401 24.19 -9.17 -4.94
N MET A 402 23.35 -8.48 -4.17
CA MET A 402 22.97 -8.92 -2.83
C MET A 402 22.07 -10.16 -2.83
N VAL A 403 21.35 -10.45 -3.92
CA VAL A 403 20.69 -11.75 -4.10
C VAL A 403 21.70 -12.89 -4.18
N GLN A 404 22.77 -12.70 -4.95
CA GLN A 404 23.89 -13.67 -5.01
C GLN A 404 24.56 -13.82 -3.65
N PHE A 405 24.76 -12.72 -2.92
CA PHE A 405 25.27 -12.75 -1.55
C PHE A 405 24.38 -13.59 -0.63
N ARG A 406 23.06 -13.31 -0.58
CA ARG A 406 22.12 -14.02 0.30
C ARG A 406 22.15 -15.53 0.05
N ASN A 407 22.20 -15.94 -1.22
CA ASN A 407 22.32 -17.35 -1.58
C ASN A 407 23.64 -17.96 -1.11
N ALA A 408 24.77 -17.26 -1.29
CA ALA A 408 26.09 -17.76 -0.90
C ALA A 408 26.24 -17.92 0.62
N VAL A 409 25.56 -17.07 1.40
CA VAL A 409 25.67 -17.04 2.86
C VAL A 409 24.55 -17.79 3.59
N ALA A 410 23.60 -18.40 2.86
CA ALA A 410 22.46 -19.12 3.42
C ALA A 410 22.87 -20.10 4.53
N GLY A 411 22.17 -20.07 5.66
CA GLY A 411 22.40 -20.92 6.84
C GLY A 411 23.65 -20.58 7.68
N ALA A 412 24.35 -19.47 7.42
CA ALA A 412 25.37 -18.96 8.35
C ALA A 412 24.75 -18.01 9.38
N PRO A 413 25.21 -17.99 10.64
CA PRO A 413 24.67 -17.08 11.65
C PRO A 413 25.05 -15.63 11.37
N GLN A 414 24.15 -14.70 11.68
CA GLN A 414 24.45 -13.27 11.71
C GLN A 414 25.24 -12.88 12.97
N GLU A 415 26.41 -12.25 12.81
CA GLU A 415 27.28 -11.81 13.90
C GLU A 415 28.02 -10.50 13.55
N ASN A 416 28.82 -9.99 14.50
CA ASN A 416 29.68 -8.81 14.34
C ASN A 416 28.99 -7.59 13.72
N PHE A 417 27.72 -7.37 14.08
CA PHE A 417 27.04 -6.14 13.71
C PHE A 417 27.75 -4.93 14.33
N TRP A 418 27.87 -3.86 13.55
CA TRP A 418 28.34 -2.55 14.01
C TRP A 418 27.63 -1.44 13.21
N SER A 419 27.52 -0.26 13.82
CA SER A 419 27.10 0.96 13.15
C SER A 419 27.92 2.17 13.61
N GLU A 420 28.04 3.17 12.74
CA GLU A 420 28.70 4.45 13.02
C GLU A 420 28.03 5.55 12.17
N GLY A 421 27.02 6.22 12.73
CA GLY A 421 26.18 7.15 11.96
C GLY A 421 25.52 6.43 10.78
N ASP A 422 25.58 7.03 9.59
CA ASP A 422 25.00 6.48 8.36
C ASP A 422 25.91 5.42 7.70
N SER A 423 26.48 4.54 8.51
CA SER A 423 27.31 3.42 8.09
C SER A 423 27.09 2.24 9.01
N MET A 424 26.94 1.05 8.44
CA MET A 424 26.77 -0.18 9.21
C MET A 424 27.40 -1.36 8.49
N GLY A 425 27.61 -2.46 9.23
CA GLY A 425 28.01 -3.72 8.64
C GLY A 425 27.68 -4.90 9.54
N LEU A 426 27.63 -6.09 8.95
CA LEU A 426 27.38 -7.35 9.62
C LEU A 426 28.12 -8.49 8.94
N SER A 427 28.34 -9.57 9.69
CA SER A 427 28.90 -10.82 9.18
C SER A 427 27.83 -11.89 9.09
N ARG A 428 27.93 -12.73 8.07
CA ARG A 428 27.34 -14.07 8.03
C ARG A 428 28.48 -15.05 8.25
N THR A 429 28.78 -15.32 9.52
CA THR A 429 30.09 -15.83 9.97
C THR A 429 30.52 -17.09 9.21
N GLY A 430 31.77 -17.06 8.74
CA GLY A 430 32.38 -18.12 7.94
C GLY A 430 31.98 -18.12 6.46
N LYS A 431 30.99 -17.33 6.02
CA LYS A 431 30.52 -17.31 4.63
C LYS A 431 30.53 -15.94 3.96
N GLY A 432 30.21 -14.85 4.65
CA GLY A 432 30.20 -13.53 4.03
C GLY A 432 30.25 -12.37 5.01
N PHE A 433 30.58 -11.20 4.50
CA PHE A 433 30.58 -9.93 5.21
C PHE A 433 29.96 -8.85 4.32
N PHE A 434 29.13 -8.01 4.93
CA PHE A 434 28.40 -6.92 4.30
C PHE A 434 28.66 -5.62 5.06
N ALA A 435 28.81 -4.52 4.34
CA ALA A 435 28.80 -3.18 4.89
C ALA A 435 28.19 -2.18 3.90
N MET A 436 27.58 -1.11 4.40
CA MET A 436 27.05 -0.03 3.60
C MET A 436 27.29 1.32 4.27
N SER A 437 27.34 2.38 3.48
CA SER A 437 27.60 3.73 3.97
C SER A 437 27.03 4.79 3.03
N GLN A 438 26.32 5.78 3.58
CA GLN A 438 25.98 7.01 2.86
C GLN A 438 27.20 7.93 2.67
N ARG A 439 28.22 7.79 3.53
CA ARG A 439 29.45 8.58 3.46
C ARG A 439 30.33 8.07 2.32
N SER A 440 30.58 8.93 1.34
CA SER A 440 31.57 8.68 0.29
C SER A 440 32.96 8.53 0.89
N GLY A 441 33.72 7.52 0.46
CA GLY A 441 35.09 7.33 0.96
C GLY A 441 35.17 6.64 2.32
N PHE A 442 34.09 6.03 2.81
CA PHE A 442 34.08 5.44 4.15
C PHE A 442 35.13 4.33 4.27
N THR A 443 35.85 4.32 5.39
CA THR A 443 36.85 3.29 5.72
C THR A 443 36.74 2.91 7.18
N ALA A 444 36.94 1.63 7.48
CA ALA A 444 36.93 1.11 8.84
C ALA A 444 37.79 -0.16 8.95
N SER A 445 38.27 -0.45 10.15
CA SER A 445 38.89 -1.74 10.48
C SER A 445 37.86 -2.56 11.26
N VAL A 446 37.45 -3.70 10.71
CA VAL A 446 36.27 -4.46 11.17
C VAL A 446 36.60 -5.92 11.37
N GLN A 447 35.83 -6.60 12.23
CA GLN A 447 35.83 -8.06 12.30
C GLN A 447 34.83 -8.60 11.28
N THR A 448 35.32 -9.35 10.30
CA THR A 448 34.49 -9.85 9.19
C THR A 448 33.87 -11.23 9.44
N GLY A 449 34.38 -11.96 10.44
CA GLY A 449 34.00 -13.36 10.67
C GLY A 449 34.40 -14.32 9.52
N LEU A 450 35.14 -13.85 8.52
CA LEU A 450 35.59 -14.64 7.39
C LEU A 450 36.96 -15.30 7.66
N PRO A 451 37.24 -16.46 7.03
CA PRO A 451 38.58 -17.01 6.99
C PRO A 451 39.56 -16.03 6.31
N GLY A 452 40.82 -15.99 6.78
CA GLY A 452 41.84 -15.14 6.16
C GLY A 452 42.07 -15.48 4.67
N GLY A 453 42.15 -14.44 3.84
CA GLY A 453 42.24 -14.55 2.38
C GLY A 453 41.85 -13.26 1.66
N ASP A 454 41.98 -13.25 0.35
CA ASP A 454 41.56 -12.13 -0.50
C ASP A 454 40.17 -12.41 -1.07
N TYR A 455 39.26 -11.45 -0.87
CA TYR A 455 37.88 -11.55 -1.33
C TYR A 455 37.55 -10.42 -2.30
N CYS A 456 36.84 -10.76 -3.37
CA CYS A 456 36.30 -9.77 -4.30
C CYS A 456 35.11 -9.04 -3.68
N ASN A 457 35.06 -7.72 -3.83
CA ASN A 457 33.82 -6.97 -3.62
C ASN A 457 32.87 -7.24 -4.79
N ILE A 458 31.77 -7.95 -4.54
CA ILE A 458 30.87 -8.35 -5.63
C ILE A 458 30.04 -7.19 -6.17
N ILE A 459 29.88 -6.12 -5.38
CA ILE A 459 29.08 -4.94 -5.74
C ILE A 459 29.70 -4.21 -6.93
N ASP A 460 31.03 -4.09 -6.95
CA ASP A 460 31.76 -3.41 -8.03
C ASP A 460 32.38 -4.38 -9.05
N SER A 461 31.82 -5.60 -9.14
CA SER A 461 32.29 -6.66 -10.01
C SER A 461 33.81 -6.93 -9.88
N CYS A 462 34.31 -6.96 -8.64
CA CYS A 462 35.71 -7.16 -8.28
C CYS A 462 36.67 -6.06 -8.73
N ALA A 463 36.18 -4.85 -9.06
CA ALA A 463 37.04 -3.69 -9.24
C ALA A 463 37.83 -3.39 -7.95
N SER A 464 37.27 -3.72 -6.79
CA SER A 464 37.97 -3.72 -5.51
C SER A 464 37.99 -5.11 -4.83
N SER A 465 38.89 -5.25 -3.86
CA SER A 465 39.06 -6.47 -3.07
C SER A 465 39.40 -6.15 -1.62
N VAL A 466 39.04 -7.05 -0.71
CA VAL A 466 39.29 -6.95 0.72
C VAL A 466 40.19 -8.12 1.15
N THR A 467 41.33 -7.81 1.76
CA THR A 467 42.22 -8.81 2.38
C THR A 467 41.83 -9.01 3.83
N VAL A 468 41.25 -10.17 4.13
CA VAL A 468 40.95 -10.61 5.49
C VAL A 468 42.20 -11.25 6.11
N GLN A 469 42.58 -10.76 7.28
CA GLN A 469 43.74 -11.24 8.02
C GLN A 469 43.47 -12.61 8.68
N SER A 470 44.52 -13.26 9.20
CA SER A 470 44.38 -14.58 9.83
C SER A 470 43.50 -14.61 11.08
N ASP A 471 43.24 -13.46 11.69
CA ASP A 471 42.35 -13.29 12.85
C ASP A 471 40.93 -12.83 12.46
N GLY A 472 40.60 -12.80 11.16
CA GLY A 472 39.30 -12.41 10.63
C GLY A 472 39.09 -10.89 10.48
N THR A 473 40.06 -10.07 10.92
CA THR A 473 39.97 -8.62 10.76
C THR A 473 40.27 -8.20 9.32
N ALA A 474 39.68 -7.09 8.87
CA ALA A 474 39.98 -6.48 7.58
C ALA A 474 39.82 -4.97 7.64
N ASP A 475 40.64 -4.27 6.85
CA ASP A 475 40.41 -2.86 6.54
C ASP A 475 39.51 -2.78 5.30
N ILE A 476 38.33 -2.17 5.46
CA ILE A 476 37.35 -2.01 4.39
C ILE A 476 37.34 -0.57 3.87
N SER A 477 36.95 -0.40 2.60
CA SER A 477 36.76 0.89 1.97
C SER A 477 35.56 0.83 1.03
N ILE A 478 34.61 1.75 1.19
CA ILE A 478 33.39 1.83 0.38
C ILE A 478 33.48 3.07 -0.51
N ASN A 479 33.90 2.86 -1.76
CA ASN A 479 34.16 3.93 -2.75
C ASN A 479 33.37 3.75 -4.06
N ASN A 480 32.41 2.83 -4.11
CA ASN A 480 31.54 2.64 -5.27
C ASN A 480 30.27 3.50 -5.17
N ASP A 481 29.65 3.75 -6.31
CA ASP A 481 28.45 4.60 -6.41
C ASP A 481 27.26 4.02 -5.66
N ASP A 482 27.16 2.69 -5.53
CA ASP A 482 26.11 2.02 -4.77
C ASP A 482 26.25 2.25 -3.25
N GLY A 483 27.43 2.62 -2.74
CA GLY A 483 27.66 2.77 -1.30
C GLY A 483 27.58 1.46 -0.51
N VAL A 484 27.75 0.31 -1.19
CA VAL A 484 27.63 -1.03 -0.59
C VAL A 484 28.92 -1.82 -0.84
N LEU A 485 29.32 -2.63 0.14
CA LEU A 485 30.41 -3.59 0.05
C LEU A 485 29.90 -4.95 0.50
N ALA A 486 30.12 -5.97 -0.32
CA ALA A 486 29.75 -7.33 -0.01
C ALA A 486 30.85 -8.29 -0.49
N ILE A 487 31.33 -9.13 0.42
CA ILE A 487 32.36 -10.14 0.16
C ILE A 487 31.91 -11.49 0.70
N CYS A 488 32.07 -12.56 -0.07
CA CYS A 488 31.64 -13.89 0.35
C CYS A 488 32.49 -15.03 -0.21
N VAL A 489 32.52 -16.13 0.53
CA VAL A 489 33.25 -17.35 0.17
C VAL A 489 32.64 -17.93 -1.12
N GLY A 490 33.47 -18.06 -2.15
CA GLY A 490 33.07 -18.63 -3.44
C GLY A 490 32.38 -17.66 -4.40
N CYS A 491 32.12 -16.42 -3.97
CA CYS A 491 31.58 -15.38 -4.82
C CYS A 491 32.65 -14.84 -5.78
N LYS A 492 32.28 -14.61 -7.04
CA LYS A 492 33.21 -14.22 -8.11
C LYS A 492 32.99 -12.82 -8.66
N GLY A 493 31.95 -12.12 -8.19
CA GLY A 493 31.59 -10.78 -8.68
C GLY A 493 31.31 -10.72 -10.19
N ASP A 494 31.04 -11.86 -10.82
CA ASP A 494 30.80 -11.91 -12.26
C ASP A 494 29.63 -10.98 -12.64
N GLU A 495 29.77 -10.28 -13.77
CA GLU A 495 28.65 -9.54 -14.35
C GLU A 495 27.47 -10.48 -14.58
N ILE A 496 26.25 -9.99 -14.33
CA ILE A 496 25.03 -10.75 -14.61
C ILE A 496 24.83 -10.74 -16.11
N VAL A 497 25.42 -11.74 -16.78
CA VAL A 497 25.33 -11.87 -18.24
C VAL A 497 23.92 -12.34 -18.60
N PRO A 498 23.24 -11.64 -19.53
CA PRO A 498 21.90 -12.05 -19.93
C PRO A 498 21.88 -13.49 -20.44
N GLY A 499 20.96 -14.29 -19.88
CA GLY A 499 20.72 -15.65 -20.36
C GLY A 499 20.10 -15.63 -21.77
N PRO A 500 20.25 -16.72 -22.55
CA PRO A 500 19.60 -16.83 -23.84
C PRO A 500 18.08 -16.83 -23.64
N THR A 501 17.37 -16.00 -24.41
CA THR A 501 15.91 -15.98 -24.41
C THR A 501 15.36 -16.87 -25.52
N SER A 502 14.28 -17.58 -25.21
CA SER A 502 13.47 -18.27 -26.20
C SER A 502 12.56 -17.24 -26.90
N ALA A 503 12.35 -17.40 -28.21
CA ALA A 503 11.33 -16.62 -28.90
C ALA A 503 9.95 -16.96 -28.32
N PRO A 504 9.02 -16.00 -28.18
CA PRO A 504 7.65 -16.29 -27.76
C PRO A 504 7.06 -17.39 -28.64
N GLY A 505 6.40 -18.39 -28.02
CA GLY A 505 5.64 -19.38 -28.78
C GLY A 505 4.60 -18.69 -29.65
N GLU A 506 4.72 -18.81 -30.97
CA GLU A 506 3.80 -18.17 -31.93
C GLU A 506 2.49 -18.97 -31.99
N THR A 507 1.62 -18.81 -30.99
CA THR A 507 0.27 -19.39 -31.03
C THR A 507 -0.64 -18.43 -31.80
N THR A 508 -0.78 -18.68 -33.10
CA THR A 508 -1.71 -17.95 -33.97
C THR A 508 -3.15 -18.35 -33.66
N THR A 509 -3.75 -17.73 -32.64
CA THR A 509 -5.20 -17.71 -32.47
C THR A 509 -5.69 -16.30 -32.75
N LYS A 510 -6.24 -16.09 -33.95
CA LYS A 510 -7.00 -14.87 -34.28
C LYS A 510 -8.24 -14.83 -33.40
N THR A 511 -8.15 -14.23 -32.22
CA THR A 511 -9.34 -13.79 -31.49
C THR A 511 -9.87 -12.56 -32.21
N THR A 512 -10.99 -12.74 -32.92
CA THR A 512 -11.72 -11.63 -33.51
C THR A 512 -12.44 -10.93 -32.37
N ILE A 513 -11.86 -9.86 -31.83
CA ILE A 513 -12.62 -8.91 -31.00
C ILE A 513 -13.71 -8.37 -31.92
N THR A 514 -14.93 -8.86 -31.73
CA THR A 514 -16.10 -8.36 -32.44
C THR A 514 -16.55 -7.11 -31.68
N THR A 515 -15.96 -5.97 -32.02
CA THR A 515 -16.47 -4.66 -31.61
C THR A 515 -17.85 -4.47 -32.24
N MET A 516 -18.92 -4.79 -31.51
CA MET A 516 -20.27 -4.35 -31.85
C MET A 516 -20.48 -2.95 -31.29
N ILE A 517 -19.92 -1.95 -31.99
CA ILE A 517 -20.33 -0.56 -31.82
C ILE A 517 -20.81 -0.07 -33.19
N THR A 518 -22.12 -0.09 -33.39
CA THR A 518 -22.79 0.69 -34.43
C THR A 518 -23.03 2.11 -33.90
N PHE A 519 -22.23 3.07 -34.35
CA PHE A 519 -22.66 4.47 -34.43
C PHE A 519 -22.79 4.89 -35.88
N ASP A 520 -24.01 5.30 -36.24
CA ASP A 520 -24.38 5.74 -37.58
C ASP A 520 -24.11 7.24 -37.73
N THR A 521 -23.21 7.54 -38.66
CA THR A 521 -23.12 8.74 -39.52
C THR A 521 -22.70 10.12 -38.99
N THR A 522 -21.50 10.47 -39.47
CA THR A 522 -21.14 11.68 -40.25
C THR A 522 -21.01 13.02 -39.52
N THR A 523 -19.78 13.53 -39.47
CA THR A 523 -19.39 14.79 -40.13
C THR A 523 -17.87 14.91 -40.30
N THR A 524 -17.49 15.46 -41.45
CA THR A 524 -16.15 15.68 -41.99
C THR A 524 -15.30 16.68 -41.22
N ALA A 525 -14.02 16.35 -41.05
CA ALA A 525 -12.96 17.24 -40.59
C ALA A 525 -12.68 18.40 -41.57
N THR A 526 -12.39 19.58 -41.00
CA THR A 526 -11.59 20.61 -41.67
C THR A 526 -10.60 21.17 -40.64
N SER A 527 -9.31 20.95 -40.87
CA SER A 527 -8.20 21.51 -40.11
C SER A 527 -8.09 23.02 -40.35
N GLN A 528 -8.00 23.81 -39.28
CA GLN A 528 -7.33 25.12 -39.34
C GLN A 528 -6.34 25.26 -38.19
N ASP A 529 -5.10 25.42 -38.63
CA ASP A 529 -3.91 25.93 -37.98
C ASP A 529 -4.14 27.38 -37.51
N THR A 530 -3.95 27.63 -36.21
CA THR A 530 -3.69 28.97 -35.67
C THR A 530 -2.75 28.87 -34.46
N THR A 531 -1.49 29.22 -34.71
CA THR A 531 -0.49 29.66 -33.72
C THR A 531 -0.93 30.92 -32.97
N LEU A 532 -0.55 31.06 -31.68
CA LEU A 532 -0.23 32.29 -30.91
C LEU A 532 -0.05 31.93 -29.41
N PRO A 533 0.57 32.76 -28.54
CA PRO A 533 2.01 33.08 -28.43
C PRO A 533 2.61 32.72 -27.04
N ASP A 534 3.95 32.71 -26.95
CA ASP A 534 4.71 32.74 -25.70
C ASP A 534 4.31 33.93 -24.80
N THR A 535 3.92 33.64 -23.56
CA THR A 535 4.03 34.59 -22.44
C THR A 535 4.74 33.92 -21.27
N ASP A 536 6.02 34.26 -21.18
CA ASP A 536 6.92 34.08 -20.05
C ASP A 536 6.33 34.77 -18.82
N THR A 537 5.90 33.97 -17.83
CA THR A 537 5.50 34.46 -16.50
C THR A 537 6.40 33.77 -15.50
N THR A 538 7.48 34.44 -15.11
CA THR A 538 8.32 34.05 -13.98
C THR A 538 7.50 34.17 -12.70
N ILE A 539 7.10 33.04 -12.13
CA ILE A 539 6.61 32.96 -10.75
C ILE A 539 7.85 33.04 -9.84
N GLU A 540 8.02 34.16 -9.14
CA GLU A 540 8.98 34.27 -8.04
C GLU A 540 8.45 33.47 -6.85
N PHE A 541 9.08 32.34 -6.54
CA PHE A 541 8.86 31.65 -5.27
C PHE A 541 9.48 32.50 -4.15
N SER A 542 8.60 33.08 -3.32
CA SER A 542 8.97 33.63 -2.02
C SER A 542 9.43 32.48 -1.13
N THR A 543 10.72 32.44 -0.80
CA THR A 543 11.26 31.52 0.22
C THR A 543 10.57 31.77 1.57
N PRO A 544 10.10 30.73 2.29
CA PRO A 544 9.60 30.90 3.65
C PRO A 544 10.69 31.52 4.56
N PRO A 545 10.34 32.41 5.50
CA PRO A 545 11.31 32.92 6.45
C PRO A 545 11.89 31.78 7.31
N ALA A 546 13.18 31.86 7.62
CA ALA A 546 13.86 30.87 8.45
C ALA A 546 13.35 30.89 9.90
N ALA A 547 13.40 29.72 10.57
CA ALA A 547 13.03 29.41 11.96
C ALA A 547 13.63 30.28 13.09
N THR A 548 14.27 31.40 12.77
CA THR A 548 14.88 32.34 13.73
C THR A 548 13.90 33.31 14.41
N GLU A 549 12.60 33.26 14.09
CA GLU A 549 11.60 34.21 14.61
C GLU A 549 10.70 33.68 15.72
N CYS A 550 10.42 32.38 15.81
CA CYS A 550 9.59 31.78 16.88
C CYS A 550 10.42 31.39 18.12
N CYS A 551 9.76 31.23 19.26
CA CYS A 551 10.41 30.84 20.51
C CYS A 551 11.04 29.45 20.44
N THR A 552 12.24 29.28 20.99
CA THR A 552 12.95 27.99 21.03
C THR A 552 12.48 27.05 22.13
N THR A 553 11.84 27.62 23.15
CA THR A 553 11.21 26.89 24.25
C THR A 553 9.89 27.58 24.57
N ILE A 554 8.83 26.80 24.63
CA ILE A 554 7.47 27.25 24.93
C ILE A 554 6.93 26.47 26.12
N ASN A 555 5.97 27.03 26.83
CA ASN A 555 5.28 26.39 27.94
C ASN A 555 3.79 26.30 27.61
N VAL A 556 3.29 25.08 27.46
CA VAL A 556 1.87 24.78 27.26
C VAL A 556 1.26 24.54 28.64
N GLN A 557 0.38 25.44 29.07
CA GLN A 557 -0.19 25.40 30.42
C GLN A 557 -1.69 25.68 30.41
N THR A 558 -2.37 25.28 31.48
CA THR A 558 -3.78 25.58 31.70
C THR A 558 -4.04 26.12 33.09
N ASP A 559 -4.91 27.13 33.19
CA ASP A 559 -5.40 27.68 34.47
C ASP A 559 -6.53 26.83 35.10
N SER A 560 -7.02 25.82 34.38
CA SER A 560 -8.03 24.87 34.85
C SER A 560 -7.41 23.52 35.22
N SER A 561 -8.13 22.67 35.97
CA SER A 561 -7.68 21.29 36.18
C SER A 561 -7.94 20.51 34.90
N PRO A 562 -6.91 20.05 34.18
CA PRO A 562 -7.11 19.34 32.92
C PRO A 562 -7.78 17.98 33.16
N ASP A 563 -8.50 17.50 32.15
CA ASP A 563 -9.02 16.14 32.13
C ASP A 563 -7.86 15.13 32.19
N ASP A 564 -8.10 13.97 32.80
CA ASP A 564 -7.09 12.91 32.94
C ASP A 564 -6.54 12.41 31.59
N SER A 565 -7.31 12.56 30.52
CA SER A 565 -6.96 12.17 29.14
C SER A 565 -5.97 13.10 28.44
N ILE A 566 -5.86 14.36 28.88
CA ILE A 566 -5.00 15.38 28.26
C ILE A 566 -3.93 15.94 29.22
N LYS A 567 -3.87 15.45 30.46
CA LYS A 567 -2.95 15.99 31.48
C LYS A 567 -1.46 15.91 31.09
N ASP A 568 -1.11 14.99 30.21
CA ASP A 568 0.26 14.71 29.78
C ASP A 568 0.74 15.68 28.67
N VAL A 569 -0.16 16.50 28.11
CA VAL A 569 0.19 17.51 27.10
C VAL A 569 0.70 18.83 27.70
N PHE A 570 0.53 19.04 29.01
CA PHE A 570 0.92 20.28 29.66
C PHE A 570 2.36 20.20 30.19
N GLY A 571 3.19 21.17 29.82
CA GLY A 571 4.60 21.21 30.16
C GLY A 571 5.42 22.16 29.28
N GLU A 572 6.72 22.20 29.53
CA GLU A 572 7.68 22.88 28.66
C GLU A 572 7.94 22.02 27.41
N TYR A 573 8.00 22.66 26.25
CA TYR A 573 8.38 22.02 24.99
C TYR A 573 9.59 22.74 24.41
N SER A 574 10.55 21.96 23.90
CA SER A 574 11.73 22.45 23.20
C SER A 574 11.55 22.31 21.69
N PHE A 575 12.01 23.31 20.95
CA PHE A 575 12.10 23.27 19.49
C PHE A 575 13.00 22.09 19.06
N THR A 576 12.50 21.29 18.12
CA THR A 576 13.20 20.10 17.60
C THR A 576 13.44 20.14 16.10
N GLY A 577 12.68 20.93 15.35
CA GLY A 577 12.82 21.03 13.91
C GLY A 577 11.78 21.97 13.29
N VAL A 578 11.74 21.97 11.96
CA VAL A 578 10.69 22.61 11.18
C VAL A 578 10.01 21.55 10.29
N SER A 579 8.72 21.70 10.05
CA SER A 579 8.00 20.92 9.05
C SER A 579 8.44 21.30 7.64
N GLU A 580 8.02 20.51 6.64
CA GLU A 580 8.29 20.79 5.22
C GLU A 580 7.73 22.15 4.78
N ASP A 581 6.60 22.56 5.37
CA ASP A 581 5.96 23.87 5.15
C ASP A 581 6.60 25.02 5.96
N GLY A 582 7.68 24.73 6.68
CA GLY A 582 8.47 25.73 7.41
C GLY A 582 7.97 26.08 8.81
N TYR A 583 6.93 25.42 9.33
CA TYR A 583 6.41 25.67 10.68
C TYR A 583 7.28 25.00 11.75
N PRO A 584 7.47 25.59 12.95
CA PRO A 584 8.27 24.98 14.00
C PRO A 584 7.59 23.75 14.62
N ILE A 585 8.40 22.74 14.92
CA ILE A 585 8.00 21.51 15.63
C ILE A 585 8.63 21.53 17.01
N TYR A 586 7.79 21.40 18.03
CA TYR A 586 8.18 21.36 19.43
C TYR A 586 7.95 19.98 20.02
N ARG A 587 8.81 19.55 20.93
CA ARG A 587 8.64 18.29 21.68
C ARG A 587 8.63 18.58 23.17
N ILE A 588 7.73 17.93 23.91
CA ILE A 588 7.63 18.07 25.36
C ILE A 588 8.92 17.62 26.03
N ASP A 589 9.41 18.41 26.98
CA ASP A 589 10.62 18.12 27.74
C ASP A 589 10.35 17.03 28.79
N GLY A 590 11.26 16.06 28.90
CA GLY A 590 11.20 14.96 29.87
C GLY A 590 10.92 13.59 29.23
N ASP A 591 10.28 12.69 29.97
CA ASP A 591 9.95 11.32 29.51
C ASP A 591 8.67 11.27 28.64
N GLY A 592 8.13 12.42 28.24
CA GLY A 592 6.92 12.51 27.42
C GLY A 592 7.18 12.28 25.91
N LEU A 593 6.11 11.91 25.21
CA LEU A 593 6.12 11.66 23.75
C LEU A 593 5.37 12.74 22.95
N ASN A 594 4.79 13.75 23.61
CA ASN A 594 3.96 14.74 22.91
C ASN A 594 4.80 15.74 22.10
N TYR A 595 4.35 16.01 20.89
CA TYR A 595 4.83 17.03 19.96
C TYR A 595 3.75 18.08 19.76
N LEU A 596 4.14 19.35 19.63
CA LEU A 596 3.29 20.43 19.15
C LEU A 596 3.81 20.84 17.76
N TYR A 597 2.96 20.68 16.75
CA TYR A 597 3.31 20.85 15.35
C TYR A 597 2.11 21.39 14.56
N PHE A 598 2.39 21.91 13.39
CA PHE A 598 1.39 22.45 12.48
C PHE A 598 1.06 21.39 11.42
N ILE A 599 -0.23 21.24 11.11
CA ILE A 599 -0.68 20.45 9.97
C ILE A 599 -1.52 21.28 9.03
N ASN A 600 -1.45 20.90 7.76
CA ASN A 600 -2.31 21.37 6.70
C ASN A 600 -2.95 20.14 6.06
N ASP A 601 -4.04 19.68 6.64
CA ASP A 601 -4.79 18.53 6.19
C ASP A 601 -5.75 18.95 5.08
N PHE A 602 -5.27 18.78 3.85
CA PHE A 602 -6.04 19.12 2.66
C PHE A 602 -7.27 18.24 2.49
N SER A 603 -7.22 16.98 2.92
CA SER A 603 -8.35 16.03 2.83
C SER A 603 -9.53 16.45 3.69
N HIS A 604 -9.26 17.03 4.86
CA HIS A 604 -10.31 17.41 5.81
C HIS A 604 -10.53 18.92 5.94
N HIS A 605 -9.96 19.71 5.04
CA HIS A 605 -10.04 21.18 5.06
C HIS A 605 -9.59 21.79 6.41
N PHE A 606 -8.64 21.14 7.10
CA PHE A 606 -8.15 21.59 8.40
C PHE A 606 -6.74 22.17 8.28
N LYS A 607 -6.56 23.37 8.82
CA LYS A 607 -5.26 24.03 8.90
C LYS A 607 -5.03 24.57 10.30
N GLY A 608 -4.09 23.98 11.03
CA GLY A 608 -3.97 24.28 12.45
C GLY A 608 -2.82 23.60 13.17
N TRP A 609 -2.72 23.92 14.46
CA TRP A 609 -1.75 23.39 15.39
C TRP A 609 -2.30 22.19 16.15
N ILE A 610 -1.51 21.14 16.26
CA ILE A 610 -1.87 19.89 16.93
C ILE A 610 -0.84 19.54 18.00
N ILE A 611 -1.33 19.03 19.14
CA ILE A 611 -0.53 18.32 20.13
C ILE A 611 -0.83 16.81 20.04
N GLY A 612 0.15 16.02 19.59
CA GLY A 612 0.03 14.58 19.35
C GLY A 612 1.27 13.81 19.83
N GLU A 613 1.16 12.48 19.96
CA GLU A 613 2.32 11.63 20.35
C GLU A 613 3.32 11.44 19.21
N ASP A 614 2.96 11.89 18.01
CA ASP A 614 3.73 11.84 16.79
C ASP A 614 3.58 13.16 16.03
N SER A 615 4.68 13.77 15.61
CA SER A 615 4.67 15.02 14.85
C SER A 615 4.22 14.88 13.39
N THR A 616 3.87 13.66 12.95
CA THR A 616 3.38 13.38 11.60
C THR A 616 1.94 12.85 11.58
N SER A 617 1.24 12.84 12.72
CA SER A 617 -0.15 12.40 12.77
C SER A 617 -1.11 13.53 12.45
N ASP A 618 -2.12 13.26 11.63
CA ASP A 618 -3.19 14.23 11.34
C ASP A 618 -4.25 14.29 12.44
N VAL A 619 -4.09 13.48 13.49
CA VAL A 619 -4.98 13.43 14.66
C VAL A 619 -4.16 13.58 15.94
N GLY A 620 -4.48 14.58 16.75
CA GLY A 620 -3.84 14.75 18.06
C GLY A 620 -4.82 14.87 19.21
N LYS A 621 -4.25 14.86 20.42
CA LYS A 621 -5.00 14.96 21.67
C LYS A 621 -5.68 16.30 21.83
N ILE A 622 -5.04 17.37 21.31
CA ILE A 622 -5.59 18.72 21.30
C ILE A 622 -5.23 19.38 19.98
N SER A 623 -6.18 20.10 19.40
CA SER A 623 -6.04 20.85 18.15
C SER A 623 -6.46 22.31 18.32
N ARG A 624 -5.86 23.21 17.55
CA ARG A 624 -6.31 24.60 17.37
C ARG A 624 -6.21 24.97 15.91
N GLU A 625 -7.32 25.38 15.32
CA GLU A 625 -7.34 25.91 13.96
C GLU A 625 -6.67 27.29 13.88
N GLY A 626 -6.06 27.59 12.73
CA GLY A 626 -5.38 28.86 12.47
C GLY A 626 -4.01 28.65 11.82
N ASP A 627 -3.63 29.55 10.92
CA ASP A 627 -2.46 29.41 10.06
C ASP A 627 -1.19 30.10 10.58
N GLU A 628 -1.17 30.49 11.85
CA GLU A 628 -0.10 31.34 12.38
C GLU A 628 1.23 30.59 12.42
N HIS A 629 2.28 31.23 11.90
CA HIS A 629 3.61 30.64 11.80
C HIS A 629 4.24 30.31 13.17
N CYS A 630 3.98 31.13 14.18
CA CYS A 630 4.39 30.89 15.56
C CYS A 630 3.16 30.74 16.47
N ILE A 631 3.18 29.72 17.34
CA ILE A 631 2.05 29.32 18.20
C ILE A 631 2.03 30.03 19.57
N GLU A 632 3.13 30.67 19.98
CA GLU A 632 3.19 31.42 21.23
C GLU A 632 2.24 32.63 21.30
N GLY A 633 1.75 32.93 22.50
CA GLY A 633 0.80 34.00 22.79
C GLY A 633 -0.66 33.68 22.46
N LYS A 634 -0.96 32.43 22.06
CA LYS A 634 -2.32 31.96 21.80
C LYS A 634 -2.93 31.37 23.06
N SER A 635 -4.18 31.74 23.32
CA SER A 635 -4.90 31.38 24.54
C SER A 635 -6.34 30.88 24.31
N ASP A 636 -6.77 30.89 23.05
CA ASP A 636 -8.14 30.70 22.60
C ASP A 636 -8.21 29.63 21.50
N GLU A 637 -9.42 29.07 21.33
CA GLU A 637 -9.79 28.14 20.25
C GLU A 637 -8.99 26.82 20.23
N TRP A 638 -8.62 26.34 21.42
CA TRP A 638 -8.12 24.97 21.60
C TRP A 638 -9.27 24.01 21.88
N TYR A 639 -9.21 22.83 21.27
CA TYR A 639 -10.23 21.80 21.39
C TYR A 639 -9.60 20.43 21.57
N TYR A 640 -10.32 19.53 22.23
CA TYR A 640 -10.03 18.09 22.21
C TYR A 640 -11.30 17.32 21.86
N VAL A 641 -11.13 16.17 21.22
CA VAL A 641 -12.26 15.33 20.81
C VAL A 641 -12.64 14.38 21.95
N MET A 642 -13.89 14.46 22.41
CA MET A 642 -14.48 13.49 23.34
C MET A 642 -15.82 13.03 22.80
N ALA A 643 -16.01 11.72 22.67
CA ALA A 643 -17.28 11.11 22.25
C ALA A 643 -17.87 11.71 20.95
N ASN A 644 -17.00 11.99 19.98
CA ASN A 644 -17.35 12.60 18.69
C ASN A 644 -17.87 14.04 18.79
N GLU A 645 -17.49 14.79 19.83
CA GLU A 645 -17.74 16.23 19.93
C GLU A 645 -16.43 16.98 20.22
N LEU A 646 -16.28 18.16 19.62
CA LEU A 646 -15.22 19.11 19.97
C LEU A 646 -15.54 19.77 21.30
N VAL A 647 -14.72 19.48 22.30
CA VAL A 647 -14.83 20.10 23.62
C VAL A 647 -13.82 21.25 23.72
N PRO A 648 -14.29 22.51 23.89
CA PRO A 648 -13.40 23.64 24.09
C PRO A 648 -12.54 23.47 25.33
N VAL A 649 -11.25 23.81 25.23
CA VAL A 649 -10.35 23.92 26.37
C VAL A 649 -10.12 25.40 26.66
N ASP A 650 -11.02 26.00 27.46
CA ASP A 650 -11.13 27.45 27.72
C ASP A 650 -9.95 28.08 28.49
N SER A 651 -8.77 27.46 28.51
CA SER A 651 -7.67 27.86 29.38
C SER A 651 -6.28 27.41 28.95
N ILE A 652 -6.09 26.82 27.77
CA ILE A 652 -4.73 26.52 27.28
C ILE A 652 -4.07 27.83 26.88
N THR A 653 -2.86 28.04 27.37
CA THR A 653 -1.98 29.15 26.95
C THR A 653 -0.64 28.57 26.54
N VAL A 654 -0.06 29.12 25.46
CA VAL A 654 1.27 28.79 24.99
C VAL A 654 2.17 30.01 25.14
N ASP A 655 3.12 29.97 26.06
CA ASP A 655 3.98 31.13 26.38
C ASP A 655 5.46 30.85 26.11
N CYS A 656 6.21 31.87 25.70
CA CYS A 656 7.66 31.73 25.55
C CYS A 656 8.39 31.63 26.89
N VAL A 657 9.31 30.66 27.00
CA VAL A 657 10.17 30.54 28.17
C VAL A 657 11.40 31.44 28.00
N GLY A 658 11.44 32.58 28.70
CA GLY A 658 12.65 33.41 28.85
C GLY A 658 12.74 34.69 28.01
N GLY A 659 11.67 35.13 27.34
CA GLY A 659 11.63 36.39 26.58
C GLY A 659 10.20 36.84 26.25
N PRO A 660 9.99 38.08 25.78
CA PRO A 660 8.67 38.51 25.33
C PRO A 660 8.27 37.78 24.05
N ASN A 661 7.00 37.38 23.92
CA ASN A 661 6.48 36.72 22.72
C ASN A 661 6.74 37.61 21.48
N PRO A 662 7.33 37.08 20.40
CA PRO A 662 7.43 37.79 19.13
C PRO A 662 6.03 38.17 18.62
N THR A 663 5.91 39.37 18.05
CA THR A 663 4.64 39.84 17.46
C THR A 663 4.49 39.24 16.07
N ASN A 664 3.52 38.32 15.90
CA ASN A 664 3.16 37.77 14.58
C ASN A 664 2.79 38.91 13.59
N PRO A 665 3.22 38.84 12.32
CA PRO A 665 2.66 39.67 11.27
C PRO A 665 1.21 39.22 11.05
N GLY A 666 0.24 40.02 11.50
CA GLY A 666 -1.17 39.66 11.41
C GLY A 666 -1.66 39.55 9.96
N THR A 667 -2.25 38.41 9.63
CA THR A 667 -3.25 38.27 8.58
C THR A 667 -4.61 38.61 9.20
N ASP A 668 -5.28 39.59 8.59
CA ASP A 668 -6.55 40.15 9.04
C ASP A 668 -7.66 39.22 8.53
N ASP A 669 -8.12 38.28 9.36
CA ASP A 669 -9.30 37.50 9.05
C ASP A 669 -10.55 38.17 9.64
N THR A 670 -11.35 38.75 8.75
CA THR A 670 -12.69 39.24 9.07
C THR A 670 -13.70 38.46 8.25
N THR A 671 -14.07 37.28 8.72
CA THR A 671 -15.28 36.60 8.28
C THR A 671 -16.41 36.85 9.29
N THR A 672 -17.37 37.67 8.85
CA THR A 672 -18.53 38.09 9.62
C THR A 672 -19.48 36.92 9.92
N LYS A 673 -19.61 36.58 11.20
CA LYS A 673 -20.62 35.67 11.75
C LYS A 673 -22.04 36.20 11.49
N THR A 674 -22.74 35.64 10.51
CA THR A 674 -24.17 35.90 10.27
C THR A 674 -25.03 34.94 11.08
N THR A 675 -26.01 35.49 11.80
CA THR A 675 -26.99 34.74 12.62
C THR A 675 -28.12 34.20 11.73
N PRO A 676 -28.72 33.02 12.02
CA PRO A 676 -29.73 32.41 11.16
C PRO A 676 -31.03 33.24 11.11
N GLY A 677 -31.48 33.54 9.89
CA GLY A 677 -32.76 34.20 9.60
C GLY A 677 -33.82 33.20 9.15
N SER A 678 -34.88 33.06 9.94
CA SER A 678 -36.27 32.66 9.62
C SER A 678 -36.55 31.63 8.49
N SER A 679 -36.87 30.40 8.91
CA SER A 679 -38.01 29.55 8.48
C SER A 679 -38.53 29.72 7.04
N GLY A 680 -37.94 28.99 6.10
CA GLY A 680 -38.60 28.43 4.91
C GLY A 680 -38.43 26.91 4.94
N GLU A 681 -39.41 26.14 4.45
CA GLU A 681 -39.21 24.69 4.23
C GLU A 681 -38.16 24.52 3.12
N CYS A 682 -37.19 23.61 3.33
CA CYS A 682 -36.19 23.29 2.31
C CYS A 682 -36.89 22.76 1.04
N CYS A 683 -36.31 23.03 -0.13
CA CYS A 683 -36.91 22.58 -1.38
C CYS A 683 -36.79 21.06 -1.50
N ASP A 684 -37.84 20.38 -1.98
CA ASP A 684 -37.84 18.92 -2.23
C ASP A 684 -36.98 18.54 -3.45
N GLY A 685 -36.57 19.53 -4.24
CA GLY A 685 -35.65 19.37 -5.35
C GLY A 685 -34.95 20.69 -5.66
N ILE A 686 -33.69 20.57 -6.07
CA ILE A 686 -32.80 21.69 -6.39
C ILE A 686 -32.10 21.45 -7.73
N PHE A 687 -31.68 22.52 -8.38
CA PHE A 687 -30.77 22.51 -9.50
C PHE A 687 -29.43 23.07 -9.01
N PHE A 688 -28.37 22.27 -9.12
CA PHE A 688 -27.00 22.67 -8.84
C PHE A 688 -26.29 22.94 -10.17
N GLY A 689 -25.82 24.16 -10.37
CA GLY A 689 -25.14 24.53 -11.62
C GLY A 689 -24.04 25.54 -11.39
N SER A 690 -23.08 25.59 -12.30
CA SER A 690 -21.96 26.54 -12.30
C SER A 690 -21.61 26.98 -13.72
N THR A 691 -21.06 28.19 -13.84
CA THR A 691 -20.46 28.69 -15.09
C THR A 691 -18.96 28.93 -14.97
N GLY A 692 -18.35 28.47 -13.87
CA GLY A 692 -16.95 28.63 -13.48
C GLY A 692 -16.23 27.28 -13.42
N GLY A 693 -15.26 27.12 -12.52
CA GLY A 693 -14.42 25.92 -12.46
C GLY A 693 -15.18 24.61 -12.24
N ILE A 694 -16.19 24.57 -11.37
CA ILE A 694 -17.09 23.40 -11.24
C ILE A 694 -17.87 23.19 -12.54
N GLY A 695 -18.22 24.29 -13.21
CA GLY A 695 -18.93 24.30 -14.49
C GLY A 695 -18.15 23.65 -15.62
N ASP A 696 -16.88 24.05 -15.72
CA ASP A 696 -15.96 23.69 -16.79
C ASP A 696 -15.29 22.33 -16.54
N ASP A 697 -14.87 22.07 -15.30
CA ASP A 697 -14.01 20.94 -14.94
C ASP A 697 -14.75 19.80 -14.24
N LEU A 698 -15.89 20.06 -13.59
CA LEU A 698 -16.73 19.06 -12.93
C LEU A 698 -18.18 19.05 -13.49
N PRO A 699 -18.37 18.93 -14.82
CA PRO A 699 -19.71 19.02 -15.41
C PRO A 699 -20.66 17.90 -14.96
N ALA A 700 -20.14 16.78 -14.46
CA ALA A 700 -20.92 15.62 -14.07
C ALA A 700 -21.74 15.82 -12.79
N ILE A 701 -21.33 16.73 -11.89
CA ILE A 701 -22.05 17.02 -10.66
C ILE A 701 -23.10 18.13 -10.81
N GLN A 702 -23.21 18.73 -12.01
CA GLN A 702 -24.24 19.71 -12.31
C GLN A 702 -25.53 19.03 -12.76
N GLY A 703 -26.68 19.55 -12.32
CA GLY A 703 -27.98 19.02 -12.71
C GLY A 703 -29.00 19.09 -11.60
N ASN A 704 -30.09 18.34 -11.76
CA ASN A 704 -31.15 18.28 -10.77
C ASN A 704 -30.79 17.31 -9.66
N TYR A 705 -30.96 17.73 -8.41
CA TYR A 705 -30.94 16.85 -7.26
C TYR A 705 -32.33 16.82 -6.61
N LEU A 706 -32.79 15.64 -6.23
CA LEU A 706 -34.09 15.42 -5.60
C LEU A 706 -33.86 14.94 -4.16
N MET A 707 -34.71 15.39 -3.23
CA MET A 707 -34.65 14.91 -1.84
C MET A 707 -34.79 13.39 -1.81
N SER A 708 -33.78 12.71 -1.26
CA SER A 708 -33.78 11.26 -1.05
C SER A 708 -34.18 10.92 0.38
N GLU A 709 -33.54 11.56 1.37
CA GLU A 709 -33.74 11.28 2.78
C GLU A 709 -33.42 12.48 3.71
N VAL A 710 -33.49 12.25 5.01
CA VAL A 710 -33.04 13.18 6.06
C VAL A 710 -31.82 12.55 6.72
N GLY A 711 -30.66 13.20 6.59
CA GLY A 711 -29.39 12.70 7.11
C GLY A 711 -29.27 12.84 8.63
N ASP A 712 -28.17 12.32 9.18
CA ASP A 712 -27.92 12.25 10.64
C ASP A 712 -27.84 13.61 11.33
N THR A 713 -27.53 14.66 10.58
CA THR A 713 -27.53 16.06 11.05
C THR A 713 -28.94 16.66 11.14
N GLY A 714 -29.97 15.92 10.73
CA GLY A 714 -31.36 16.36 10.66
C GLY A 714 -31.70 17.18 9.41
N ARG A 715 -30.74 17.34 8.48
CA ARG A 715 -30.87 18.10 7.23
C ARG A 715 -31.20 17.19 6.05
N LEU A 716 -31.77 17.77 5.00
CA LEU A 716 -32.13 17.02 3.80
C LEU A 716 -30.87 16.57 3.03
N VAL A 717 -30.90 15.31 2.57
CA VAL A 717 -29.96 14.75 1.60
C VAL A 717 -30.63 14.79 0.24
N TYR A 718 -29.89 15.22 -0.77
CA TYR A 718 -30.35 15.31 -2.14
C TYR A 718 -29.56 14.36 -3.02
N GLU A 719 -30.22 13.51 -3.80
CA GLU A 719 -29.61 12.61 -4.77
C GLU A 719 -29.72 13.22 -6.18
N HIS A 720 -28.60 13.24 -6.90
CA HIS A 720 -28.53 13.73 -8.27
C HIS A 720 -29.35 12.85 -9.22
N GLU A 721 -29.88 13.41 -10.31
CA GLU A 721 -30.67 12.67 -11.30
C GLU A 721 -29.92 11.50 -11.97
N SER A 722 -28.58 11.48 -11.89
CA SER A 722 -27.77 10.34 -12.33
C SER A 722 -27.77 9.15 -11.35
N GLY A 723 -28.17 9.37 -10.09
CA GLY A 723 -28.05 8.41 -8.98
C GLY A 723 -26.61 8.18 -8.49
N GLN A 724 -25.66 8.99 -8.95
CA GLN A 724 -24.22 8.82 -8.65
C GLN A 724 -23.65 9.83 -7.66
N TYR A 725 -24.37 10.93 -7.39
CA TYR A 725 -23.88 12.01 -6.55
C TYR A 725 -24.93 12.43 -5.54
N PHE A 726 -24.48 12.79 -4.36
CA PHE A 726 -25.31 13.22 -3.25
C PHE A 726 -24.84 14.57 -2.76
N LEU A 727 -25.79 15.48 -2.54
CA LEU A 727 -25.58 16.74 -1.85
C LEU A 727 -26.17 16.65 -0.45
N TYR A 728 -25.33 16.75 0.58
CA TYR A 728 -25.73 16.57 1.98
C TYR A 728 -24.92 17.45 2.91
N TYR A 729 -25.40 17.63 4.14
CA TYR A 729 -24.67 18.36 5.16
C TYR A 729 -23.90 17.39 6.07
N HIS A 730 -22.60 17.61 6.18
CA HIS A 730 -21.69 16.83 6.98
C HIS A 730 -21.14 17.64 8.16
N ASP A 731 -20.97 16.97 9.29
CA ASP A 731 -20.37 17.50 10.51
C ASP A 731 -19.27 16.52 10.91
N ASP A 732 -18.01 16.93 10.73
CA ASP A 732 -16.82 16.19 11.16
C ASP A 732 -16.12 16.92 12.31
N PRO A 733 -16.48 16.61 13.56
CA PRO A 733 -15.85 17.20 14.72
C PRO A 733 -14.37 16.84 14.86
N ALA A 734 -13.90 15.72 14.30
CA ALA A 734 -12.50 15.33 14.43
C ALA A 734 -11.58 16.29 13.66
N PHE A 735 -12.07 16.86 12.56
CA PHE A 735 -11.31 17.73 11.67
C PHE A 735 -11.88 19.15 11.57
N HIS A 736 -12.75 19.56 12.48
CA HIS A 736 -13.39 20.90 12.52
C HIS A 736 -14.22 21.26 11.28
N PHE A 737 -14.52 20.29 10.43
CA PHE A 737 -15.28 20.54 9.21
C PHE A 737 -16.78 20.53 9.48
N LYS A 738 -17.49 21.55 8.99
CA LYS A 738 -18.95 21.61 8.95
C LYS A 738 -19.40 22.26 7.66
N GLY A 739 -20.09 21.52 6.81
CA GLY A 739 -20.44 22.06 5.51
C GLY A 739 -21.36 21.16 4.70
N TRP A 740 -21.84 21.71 3.59
CA TRP A 740 -22.50 20.94 2.55
C TRP A 740 -21.46 20.34 1.61
N LEU A 741 -21.61 19.05 1.29
CA LEU A 741 -20.71 18.27 0.46
C LEU A 741 -21.47 17.71 -0.73
N ILE A 742 -20.82 17.67 -1.89
CA ILE A 742 -21.18 16.79 -3.00
C ILE A 742 -20.20 15.62 -2.98
N SER A 743 -20.71 14.40 -2.83
CA SER A 743 -19.92 13.15 -2.85
C SER A 743 -20.63 12.09 -3.68
N ILE A 744 -19.93 10.99 -3.97
CA ILE A 744 -20.54 9.75 -4.47
C ILE A 744 -21.24 8.93 -3.37
N ASP A 745 -21.00 9.25 -2.10
CA ASP A 745 -21.59 8.58 -0.94
C ASP A 745 -22.03 9.61 0.11
N PRO A 746 -23.32 9.67 0.50
CA PRO A 746 -23.84 10.65 1.46
C PRO A 746 -23.35 10.43 2.90
N THR A 747 -22.56 9.38 3.14
CA THR A 747 -21.95 9.06 4.44
C THR A 747 -20.43 9.18 4.43
N SER A 748 -19.82 9.42 3.26
CA SER A 748 -18.38 9.56 3.12
C SER A 748 -17.89 10.98 3.43
N ASN A 749 -16.60 11.10 3.72
CA ASN A 749 -15.87 12.35 3.78
C ASN A 749 -15.19 12.67 2.44
N ASP A 750 -15.35 11.82 1.42
CA ASP A 750 -14.76 11.99 0.09
C ASP A 750 -15.58 13.00 -0.72
N TRP A 751 -15.19 14.26 -0.69
CA TRP A 751 -15.92 15.33 -1.34
C TRP A 751 -15.38 15.61 -2.76
N ILE A 752 -16.30 15.91 -3.67
CA ILE A 752 -16.02 16.37 -5.04
C ILE A 752 -16.09 17.91 -5.09
N ALA A 753 -17.06 18.48 -4.36
CA ALA A 753 -17.20 19.91 -4.13
C ALA A 753 -17.81 20.13 -2.75
N LEU A 754 -17.46 21.24 -2.09
CA LEU A 754 -17.97 21.56 -0.75
C LEU A 754 -18.33 23.02 -0.57
N ASN A 755 -19.05 23.30 0.51
CA ASN A 755 -19.38 24.63 0.99
C ASN A 755 -19.51 24.62 2.52
N GLU A 756 -18.64 25.35 3.23
CA GLU A 756 -18.66 25.43 4.70
C GLU A 756 -19.83 26.25 5.28
N GLY A 757 -20.80 26.63 4.44
CA GLY A 757 -22.00 27.32 4.85
C GLY A 757 -22.88 26.45 5.76
N VAL A 758 -23.14 26.93 6.97
CA VAL A 758 -24.02 26.24 7.94
C VAL A 758 -25.52 26.44 7.67
N ALA A 759 -25.91 26.80 6.46
CA ALA A 759 -27.30 27.05 6.09
C ALA A 759 -28.15 25.78 6.26
N GLU A 760 -29.38 25.93 6.74
CA GLU A 760 -30.26 24.79 7.03
C GLU A 760 -30.68 24.04 5.76
N CYS A 761 -30.75 24.74 4.63
CA CYS A 761 -31.10 24.19 3.35
C CYS A 761 -30.05 24.51 2.30
N ALA A 762 -29.77 23.58 1.40
CA ALA A 762 -28.76 23.75 0.34
C ALA A 762 -29.06 24.95 -0.58
N GLN A 763 -30.33 25.25 -0.88
CA GLN A 763 -30.67 26.38 -1.76
C GLN A 763 -30.32 27.76 -1.20
N ASP A 764 -30.05 27.85 0.10
CA ASP A 764 -29.66 29.11 0.73
C ASP A 764 -28.15 29.38 0.58
N LEU A 765 -27.41 28.46 -0.04
CA LEU A 765 -25.99 28.60 -0.37
C LEU A 765 -25.79 29.21 -1.77
N SER A 766 -25.69 30.54 -1.83
CA SER A 766 -25.47 31.27 -3.09
C SER A 766 -24.01 31.59 -3.44
N SER A 767 -23.06 31.15 -2.60
CA SER A 767 -21.62 31.45 -2.72
C SER A 767 -20.81 30.59 -1.75
N GLY A 768 -19.49 30.52 -1.93
CA GLY A 768 -18.59 29.79 -1.02
C GLY A 768 -18.43 28.31 -1.37
N TRP A 769 -18.74 27.94 -2.62
CA TRP A 769 -18.48 26.61 -3.13
C TRP A 769 -17.04 26.48 -3.61
N GLU A 770 -16.42 25.37 -3.26
CA GLU A 770 -15.02 25.09 -3.58
C GLU A 770 -14.89 23.64 -4.05
N PHE A 771 -13.88 23.39 -4.89
CA PHE A 771 -13.51 22.06 -5.36
C PHE A 771 -11.98 21.98 -5.44
N PHE A 772 -11.45 20.76 -5.44
CA PHE A 772 -10.00 20.56 -5.41
C PHE A 772 -9.47 20.13 -6.76
N MET A 773 -8.45 20.84 -7.22
CA MET A 773 -7.81 20.61 -8.51
C MET A 773 -6.37 21.08 -8.44
N GLU A 774 -5.44 20.35 -9.06
CA GLU A 774 -4.02 20.72 -9.13
C GLU A 774 -3.38 21.05 -7.76
N ASN A 775 -3.71 20.27 -6.72
CA ASN A 775 -3.22 20.46 -5.33
C ASN A 775 -3.64 21.79 -4.66
N GLN A 776 -4.75 22.40 -5.05
CA GLN A 776 -5.26 23.60 -4.41
C GLN A 776 -6.79 23.63 -4.37
N TRP A 777 -7.31 24.34 -3.37
CA TRP A 777 -8.73 24.67 -3.25
C TRP A 777 -9.07 25.79 -4.24
N VAL A 778 -9.97 25.48 -5.16
CA VAL A 778 -10.44 26.42 -6.18
C VAL A 778 -11.85 26.85 -5.83
N GLN A 779 -12.00 28.12 -5.50
CA GLN A 779 -13.31 28.71 -5.23
C GLN A 779 -14.08 28.95 -6.54
N ASP A 780 -15.32 28.45 -6.59
CA ASP A 780 -16.25 28.72 -7.67
C ASP A 780 -17.40 29.61 -7.19
N SER A 781 -17.20 30.91 -7.33
CA SER A 781 -18.21 31.93 -6.98
C SER A 781 -19.44 31.95 -7.90
N SER A 782 -19.45 31.16 -8.97
CA SER A 782 -20.52 31.16 -9.98
C SER A 782 -21.57 30.07 -9.75
N VAL A 783 -21.39 29.23 -8.72
CA VAL A 783 -22.37 28.20 -8.35
C VAL A 783 -23.71 28.82 -7.98
N THR A 784 -24.77 28.22 -8.52
CA THR A 784 -26.17 28.51 -8.19
C THR A 784 -26.85 27.23 -7.70
N VAL A 785 -27.55 27.33 -6.58
CA VAL A 785 -28.43 26.27 -6.05
C VAL A 785 -29.86 26.79 -6.05
N ASP A 786 -30.65 26.41 -7.04
CA ASP A 786 -31.99 26.94 -7.27
C ASP A 786 -33.06 25.88 -7.03
N CYS A 787 -34.17 26.23 -6.38
CA CYS A 787 -35.27 25.28 -6.21
C CYS A 787 -35.95 24.93 -7.54
N ILE A 788 -36.17 23.64 -7.78
CA ILE A 788 -36.96 23.16 -8.92
C ILE A 788 -38.37 22.77 -8.46
N ALA A 789 -39.38 23.10 -9.26
CA ALA A 789 -40.77 22.77 -8.94
C ALA A 789 -41.01 21.26 -9.10
N ALA A 790 -41.65 20.63 -8.10
CA ALA A 790 -41.91 19.19 -8.06
C ALA A 790 -42.46 18.63 -9.39
N LEU A 791 -41.82 17.57 -9.90
CA LEU A 791 -42.13 16.82 -11.13
C LEU A 791 -43.51 16.10 -11.15
N SER A 792 -44.46 16.51 -10.30
CA SER A 792 -45.81 15.93 -10.23
C SER A 792 -46.76 16.37 -11.36
N ASP A 793 -46.35 17.30 -12.25
CA ASP A 793 -47.20 17.83 -13.33
C ASP A 793 -46.75 17.44 -14.77
N LEU A 794 -45.71 16.62 -14.96
CA LEU A 794 -45.23 16.23 -16.30
C LEU A 794 -45.64 14.82 -16.78
N LEU A 795 -46.66 14.21 -16.15
CA LEU A 795 -47.28 12.93 -16.59
C LEU A 795 -48.61 13.11 -17.33
N LEU A 796 -48.85 14.28 -17.91
CA LEU A 796 -49.95 14.55 -18.84
C LEU A 796 -49.44 15.35 -20.05
N ILE A 797 -48.92 14.64 -21.06
CA ILE A 797 -49.17 14.80 -22.51
C ILE A 797 -48.53 13.65 -23.26
#